data_AF-A0A5C8JSL3-F1
#
_entry.id   AF-A0A5C8JSL3-F1
#
_cell.length_a   1.000
_cell.length_b   1.000
_cell.length_c   1.000
_cell.angle_alpha   90.00
_cell.angle_beta   90.00
_cell.angle_gamma   90.00
#
_symmetry.space_group_name_H-M   'P 1'
#
loop_
_entity.id
_entity.type
_entity.pdbx_description
1 polymer ?
#
loop_
_entity_poly.entity_id
_entity_poly.type
_entity_poly.pdbx_seq_one_letter_code
_entity_poly.pdbx_strand_id
1 'polypeptide(L)'
;MSGPREPGDSHDVLAMVFARPKEALQAARAILAGRRGPYDSSIARQAIGILHREFGDIEAAIGELRQAVRLARRSGSPDREADVLATLGIALVHHGRTRSGLSALDSAAGRATGTTRARVLFRRAGARWILGRHGDALDDLGVAAPALRRAGDTVWAARALSLRGHVQLALGGVRAADADFRTAQRMFATTRQEHDSVVAVQNRGVAAFVAGDLPTALALLDEADQGFQRLGTPMPDLVADRCAVMLAAGLAREALEQADAGLRLIARLRGQATRRAELLLLAARAALLAADPATARERAAEARALFARQRRAWWAEHARLILVQAGLAEGATPRLLADARRLAGRLGELGSPDAWQAHLLAGRIALKLGRAAEADRHLTAAARARHGGSATARAGGWLAEALLAEAAGQPRRLLRACRAGLELIEEHRLTFGSSELRALVTAQGAELVELALRHLRRAGRSRELLGWTERWRATAIAVPPVPPADDQELLGRLAALRRVDQLLAAARSGGAASAPRLERERAALEARVRAGTLRLRGPGWREERGFDCRRVLDALGPGGRLAELVLIDGTLHVLLCGDGRVRSYAVGPAERAVAETEFARSRLRRLAYQLRPDPGELAALGRRLEEAVLGPVAPLLAGGPCVVVPPSVLHAAPWGLLPSLRETAFSVAPSAAAWLRARASAPPPGGGVVLVGGPDVPNAKAEIQAIEELYEDPGLTVLEGGTATAQAVLEAVDGCRLAHVAAHGTFRADSPMFSSLHLDDGPLTGYDLERLRRAPYRLVLSSCDSAQMAAVGADELLGLATALLHLGTAGIVASVVPVNDENAVPLMVRLHAGLSSGLGLAEALRRARGDDVSFIAIGA
;
A
#
# COMPACT_ATOMS: atom_id res chain seq x y z
N MET A 1 19.71 42.79 30.92
CA MET A 1 18.94 43.76 30.12
C MET A 1 19.74 44.06 28.88
N SER A 2 19.31 43.55 27.73
CA SER A 2 20.03 43.65 26.46
C SER A 2 19.31 44.65 25.57
N GLY A 3 20.01 45.71 25.14
CA GLY A 3 19.49 46.69 24.19
C GLY A 3 19.18 46.07 22.81
N PRO A 4 18.51 46.82 21.93
CA PRO A 4 18.08 46.31 20.62
C PRO A 4 19.32 45.97 19.76
N ARG A 5 19.38 44.74 19.24
CA ARG A 5 20.45 44.27 18.34
C ARG A 5 20.32 44.92 16.97
N GLU A 6 21.40 45.52 16.47
CA GLU A 6 21.48 46.10 15.13
C GLU A 6 21.34 45.02 14.02
N PRO A 7 20.78 45.35 12.84
CA PRO A 7 20.78 44.48 11.67
C PRO A 7 22.23 44.32 11.16
N GLY A 8 22.87 43.18 11.45
CA GLY A 8 24.26 42.91 11.07
C GLY A 8 25.12 42.18 12.11
N ASP A 9 24.51 41.57 13.12
CA ASP A 9 25.22 40.70 14.07
C ASP A 9 25.80 39.48 13.35
N SER A 10 27.11 39.28 13.49
CA SER A 10 27.82 38.17 12.84
C SER A 10 27.30 36.81 13.31
N HIS A 11 26.77 36.71 14.53
CA HIS A 11 26.19 35.48 15.07
C HIS A 11 24.87 35.06 14.39
N ASP A 12 24.09 36.02 13.91
CA ASP A 12 22.83 35.73 13.21
C ASP A 12 23.09 35.05 11.85
N VAL A 13 24.27 35.27 11.24
CA VAL A 13 24.63 34.67 9.95
C VAL A 13 24.67 33.14 10.02
N LEU A 14 25.25 32.56 11.08
CA LEU A 14 25.29 31.10 11.24
C LEU A 14 23.91 30.51 11.49
N ALA A 15 23.03 31.23 12.21
CA ALA A 15 21.65 30.81 12.43
C ALA A 15 20.83 30.84 11.13
N MET A 16 21.14 31.75 10.20
CA MET A 16 20.47 31.87 8.92
C MET A 16 20.89 30.83 7.88
N VAL A 17 22.05 30.17 8.01
CA VAL A 17 22.60 29.28 6.96
C VAL A 17 21.60 28.22 6.48
N PHE A 18 20.84 27.62 7.39
CA PHE A 18 19.87 26.58 7.05
C PHE A 18 18.48 27.12 6.71
N ALA A 19 18.05 28.22 7.35
CA ALA A 19 16.71 28.77 7.16
C ALA A 19 16.60 29.73 5.96
N ARG A 20 17.64 30.53 5.71
CA ARG A 20 17.68 31.62 4.71
C ARG A 20 19.06 31.66 4.03
N PRO A 21 19.44 30.62 3.26
CA PRO A 21 20.81 30.44 2.75
C PRO A 21 21.30 31.58 1.84
N LYS A 22 20.41 32.18 1.04
CA LYS A 22 20.75 33.33 0.17
C LYS A 22 21.05 34.58 0.98
N GLU A 23 20.22 34.90 1.96
CA GLU A 23 20.44 36.02 2.87
C GLU A 23 21.69 35.80 3.73
N ALA A 24 21.91 34.58 4.22
CA ALA A 24 23.12 34.21 4.95
C ALA A 24 24.38 34.42 4.10
N LEU A 25 24.34 34.04 2.82
CA LEU A 25 25.46 34.25 1.89
C LEU A 25 25.73 35.73 1.64
N GLN A 26 24.68 36.52 1.43
CA GLN A 26 24.80 37.98 1.24
C GLN A 26 25.35 38.66 2.49
N ALA A 27 24.80 38.34 3.66
CA ALA A 27 25.27 38.86 4.94
C ALA A 27 26.73 38.47 5.22
N ALA A 28 27.11 37.21 4.98
CA ALA A 28 28.48 36.76 5.13
C ALA A 28 29.44 37.52 4.20
N ARG A 29 29.06 37.73 2.93
CA ARG A 29 29.86 38.51 1.98
C ARG A 29 29.99 39.97 2.39
N ALA A 30 28.91 40.58 2.91
CA ALA A 30 28.94 41.94 3.42
C ALA A 30 29.91 42.10 4.60
N ILE A 31 29.93 41.13 5.54
CA ILE A 31 30.87 41.13 6.66
C ILE A 31 32.33 41.08 6.18
N LEU A 32 32.62 40.24 5.17
CA LEU A 32 33.97 40.13 4.59
C LEU A 32 34.38 41.39 3.82
N ALA A 33 33.44 42.02 3.11
CA ALA A 33 33.68 43.27 2.40
C ALA A 33 33.91 44.45 3.36
N GLY A 34 33.20 44.47 4.49
CA GLY A 34 33.30 45.51 5.53
C GLY A 34 34.57 45.47 6.38
N ARG A 35 35.54 44.58 6.08
CA ARG A 35 36.82 44.43 6.79
C ARG A 35 36.70 44.32 8.32
N ARG A 36 35.67 43.62 8.82
CA ARG A 36 35.51 43.35 10.26
C ARG A 36 36.66 42.47 10.79
N GLY A 37 36.91 42.52 12.09
CA GLY A 37 38.03 41.83 12.75
C GLY A 37 38.10 40.31 12.52
N PRO A 38 39.22 39.65 12.89
CA PRO A 38 39.43 38.22 12.63
C PRO A 38 38.32 37.30 13.14
N TYR A 39 37.65 37.69 14.23
CA TYR A 39 36.52 36.95 14.80
C TYR A 39 35.31 36.92 13.86
N ASP A 40 34.76 38.07 13.49
CA ASP A 40 33.58 38.18 12.60
C ASP A 40 33.85 37.61 11.21
N SER A 41 35.04 37.88 10.67
CA SER A 41 35.47 37.33 9.38
C SER A 41 35.53 35.80 9.41
N SER A 42 35.89 35.19 10.54
CA SER A 42 35.85 33.74 10.69
C SER A 42 34.41 33.19 10.69
N ILE A 43 33.44 33.95 11.19
CA ILE A 43 32.01 33.56 11.20
C ILE A 43 31.45 33.59 9.79
N ALA A 44 31.69 34.68 9.07
CA ALA A 44 31.27 34.81 7.68
C ALA A 44 31.83 33.68 6.80
N ARG A 45 33.14 33.38 6.90
CA ARG A 45 33.75 32.28 6.14
C ARG A 45 33.26 30.90 6.58
N GLN A 46 32.96 30.70 7.87
CA GLN A 46 32.34 29.46 8.32
C GLN A 46 30.95 29.27 7.70
N ALA A 47 30.13 30.33 7.67
CA ALA A 47 28.80 30.28 7.07
C ALA A 47 28.87 29.95 5.57
N ILE A 48 29.76 30.63 4.83
CA ILE A 48 30.03 30.35 3.42
C ILE A 48 30.51 28.91 3.21
N GLY A 49 31.43 28.45 4.05
CA GLY A 49 31.92 27.07 4.01
C GLY A 49 30.84 26.02 4.27
N ILE A 50 29.91 26.28 5.21
CA ILE A 50 28.75 25.41 5.42
C ILE A 50 27.86 25.40 4.17
N LEU A 51 27.55 26.57 3.60
CA LEU A 51 26.75 26.67 2.38
C LEU A 51 27.37 25.89 1.22
N HIS A 52 28.67 26.06 0.92
CA HIS A 52 29.34 25.29 -0.12
C HIS A 52 29.25 23.77 0.12
N ARG A 53 29.36 23.32 1.38
CA ARG A 53 29.20 21.90 1.72
C ARG A 53 27.79 21.41 1.44
N GLU A 54 26.77 22.14 1.89
CA GLU A 54 25.35 21.76 1.71
C GLU A 54 24.94 21.77 0.22
N PHE A 55 25.52 22.66 -0.59
CA PHE A 55 25.27 22.75 -2.03
C PHE A 55 26.26 21.94 -2.89
N GLY A 56 27.07 21.07 -2.26
CA GLY A 56 27.85 20.03 -2.94
C GLY A 56 29.26 20.41 -3.41
N ASP A 57 29.72 21.65 -3.20
CA ASP A 57 31.09 22.07 -3.48
C ASP A 57 31.99 21.89 -2.26
N ILE A 58 32.27 20.61 -1.94
CA ILE A 58 32.99 20.24 -0.72
C ILE A 58 34.44 20.76 -0.73
N GLU A 59 35.06 20.91 -1.90
CA GLU A 59 36.43 21.44 -1.98
C GLU A 59 36.48 22.95 -1.68
N ALA A 60 35.57 23.74 -2.25
CA ALA A 60 35.44 25.15 -1.90
C ALA A 60 35.08 25.31 -0.41
N ALA A 61 34.21 24.45 0.13
CA ALA A 61 33.88 24.42 1.55
C ALA A 61 35.12 24.22 2.42
N ILE A 62 35.99 23.25 2.10
CA ILE A 62 37.25 23.02 2.83
C ILE A 62 38.18 24.23 2.71
N GLY A 63 38.26 24.85 1.53
CA GLY A 63 39.05 26.06 1.31
C GLY A 63 38.63 27.22 2.22
N GLU A 64 37.33 27.50 2.28
CA GLU A 64 36.73 28.54 3.13
C GLU A 64 36.89 28.23 4.61
N LEU A 65 36.64 26.98 5.01
CA LEU A 65 36.75 26.56 6.42
C LEU A 65 38.20 26.59 6.91
N ARG A 66 39.19 26.29 6.07
CA ARG A 66 40.62 26.46 6.43
C ARG A 66 40.98 27.93 6.66
N GLN A 67 40.44 28.84 5.85
CA GLN A 67 40.60 30.28 6.05
C GLN A 67 39.92 30.73 7.35
N ALA A 68 38.71 30.24 7.61
CA ALA A 68 37.99 30.50 8.84
C ALA A 68 38.78 30.04 10.08
N VAL A 69 39.40 28.85 10.07
CA VAL A 69 40.25 28.37 11.18
C VAL A 69 41.44 29.30 11.42
N ARG A 70 42.11 29.78 10.36
CA ARG A 70 43.24 30.73 10.50
C ARG A 70 42.80 32.05 11.14
N LEU A 71 41.64 32.57 10.74
CA LEU A 71 41.08 33.79 11.29
C LEU A 71 40.62 33.59 12.75
N ALA A 72 40.00 32.46 13.06
CA ALA A 72 39.61 32.10 14.42
C ALA A 72 40.81 32.01 15.36
N ARG A 73 41.94 31.41 14.92
CA ARG A 73 43.21 31.41 15.67
C ARG A 73 43.71 32.82 15.96
N ARG A 74 43.71 33.70 14.95
CA ARG A 74 44.12 35.11 15.10
C ARG A 74 43.22 35.92 16.01
N SER A 75 41.97 35.49 16.21
CA SER A 75 41.05 36.13 17.16
C SER A 75 41.41 35.85 18.62
N GLY A 76 42.29 34.89 18.90
CA GLY A 76 42.69 34.52 20.26
C GLY A 76 41.63 33.76 21.06
N SER A 77 40.44 33.49 20.49
CA SER A 77 39.35 32.77 21.16
C SER A 77 39.46 31.25 20.96
N PRO A 78 39.76 30.46 22.02
CA PRO A 78 39.87 29.00 21.93
C PRO A 78 38.55 28.33 21.52
N ASP A 79 37.43 28.86 22.04
CA ASP A 79 36.08 28.37 21.72
C ASP A 79 35.72 28.64 20.26
N ARG A 80 36.08 29.81 19.71
CA ARG A 80 35.87 30.11 18.29
C ARG A 80 36.70 29.21 17.40
N GLU A 81 37.97 29.00 17.74
CA GLU A 81 38.82 28.06 17.01
C GLU A 81 38.23 26.66 17.01
N ALA A 82 37.76 26.17 18.17
CA ALA A 82 37.17 24.86 18.29
C ALA A 82 35.87 24.70 17.47
N ASP A 83 34.98 25.70 17.47
CA ASP A 83 33.73 25.66 16.70
C ASP A 83 33.97 25.55 15.18
N VAL A 84 34.89 26.37 14.65
CA VAL A 84 35.24 26.34 13.23
C VAL A 84 36.02 25.08 12.88
N LEU A 85 36.94 24.65 13.75
CA LEU A 85 37.71 23.43 13.54
C LEU A 85 36.81 22.19 13.51
N ALA A 86 35.78 22.13 14.37
CA ALA A 86 34.77 21.08 14.32
C ALA A 86 33.99 21.11 13.00
N THR A 87 33.65 22.30 12.50
CA THR A 87 32.96 22.46 11.21
C THR A 87 33.83 22.00 10.03
N LEU A 88 35.12 22.33 10.05
CA LEU A 88 36.11 21.81 9.09
C LEU A 88 36.24 20.29 9.18
N GLY A 89 36.23 19.74 10.40
CA GLY A 89 36.26 18.30 10.63
C GLY A 89 35.13 17.56 9.93
N ILE A 90 33.89 18.08 10.01
CA ILE A 90 32.74 17.55 9.27
C ILE A 90 32.96 17.62 7.76
N ALA A 91 33.39 18.77 7.23
CA ALA A 91 33.64 18.90 5.79
C ALA A 91 34.71 17.91 5.28
N LEU A 92 35.77 17.67 6.07
CA LEU A 92 36.79 16.66 5.76
C LEU A 92 36.23 15.23 5.76
N VAL A 93 35.36 14.88 6.71
CA VAL A 93 34.67 13.58 6.74
C VAL A 93 33.79 13.40 5.51
N HIS A 94 32.98 14.40 5.16
CA HIS A 94 32.13 14.37 3.95
C HIS A 94 32.95 14.26 2.65
N HIS A 95 34.17 14.81 2.61
CA HIS A 95 35.09 14.66 1.48
C HIS A 95 35.81 13.29 1.43
N GLY A 96 35.66 12.44 2.46
CA GLY A 96 36.36 11.16 2.57
C GLY A 96 37.73 11.21 3.26
N ARG A 97 38.18 12.38 3.74
CA ARG A 97 39.41 12.53 4.55
C ARG A 97 39.13 12.24 6.02
N THR A 98 38.66 11.02 6.30
CA THR A 98 38.09 10.61 7.59
C THR A 98 39.04 10.75 8.77
N ARG A 99 40.31 10.32 8.64
CA ARG A 99 41.32 10.44 9.71
C ARG A 99 41.59 11.90 10.09
N SER A 100 41.83 12.76 9.10
CA SER A 100 42.06 14.19 9.32
C SER A 100 40.83 14.88 9.90
N GLY A 101 39.63 14.50 9.44
CA GLY A 101 38.37 15.03 9.95
C GLY A 101 38.12 14.66 11.41
N LEU A 102 38.33 13.39 11.79
CA LEU A 102 38.23 12.93 13.18
C LEU A 102 39.28 13.60 14.08
N SER A 103 40.54 13.68 13.63
CA SER A 103 41.59 14.37 14.38
C SER A 103 41.26 15.85 14.63
N ALA A 104 40.68 16.54 13.65
CA ALA A 104 40.20 17.91 13.83
C ALA A 104 39.06 18.00 14.85
N LEU A 105 38.11 17.08 14.82
CA LEU A 105 37.00 17.01 15.79
C LEU A 105 37.48 16.69 17.21
N ASP A 106 38.45 15.78 17.37
CA ASP A 106 39.04 15.44 18.67
C ASP A 106 39.84 16.62 19.24
N SER A 107 40.62 17.31 18.40
CA SER A 107 41.34 18.52 18.81
C SER A 107 40.38 19.64 19.19
N ALA A 108 39.31 19.85 18.42
CA ALA A 108 38.26 20.81 18.76
C ALA A 108 37.60 20.46 20.10
N ALA A 109 37.30 19.18 20.35
CA ALA A 109 36.68 18.73 21.59
C ALA A 109 37.61 18.99 22.79
N GLY A 110 38.91 18.78 22.64
CA GLY A 110 39.92 19.05 23.68
C GLY A 110 40.10 20.53 24.01
N ARG A 111 39.86 21.43 23.06
CA ARG A 111 40.02 22.90 23.21
C ARG A 111 38.76 23.61 23.72
N ALA A 112 37.60 23.08 23.39
CA ALA A 112 36.33 23.72 23.72
C ALA A 112 35.94 23.52 25.20
N THR A 113 35.28 24.52 25.77
CA THR A 113 34.71 24.46 27.13
C THR A 113 33.20 24.72 27.12
N GLY A 114 32.52 24.44 28.25
CA GLY A 114 31.10 24.74 28.45
C GLY A 114 30.18 24.31 27.30
N THR A 115 29.31 25.23 26.85
CA THR A 115 28.34 25.04 25.76
C THR A 115 29.03 24.75 24.41
N THR A 116 30.19 25.38 24.14
CA THR A 116 30.96 25.17 22.91
C THR A 116 31.41 23.71 22.83
N ARG A 117 31.90 23.14 23.93
CA ARG A 117 32.29 21.72 23.99
C ARG A 117 31.12 20.81 23.64
N ALA A 118 29.94 21.07 24.19
CA ALA A 118 28.76 20.27 23.91
C ALA A 118 28.35 20.33 22.42
N ARG A 119 28.44 21.50 21.77
CA ARG A 119 28.21 21.63 20.31
C ARG A 119 29.28 20.93 19.48
N VAL A 120 30.54 20.93 19.90
CA VAL A 120 31.61 20.17 19.24
C VAL A 120 31.38 18.67 19.36
N LEU A 121 31.00 18.17 20.55
CA LEU A 121 30.65 16.76 20.77
C LEU A 121 29.48 16.33 19.91
N PHE A 122 28.43 17.16 19.78
CA PHE A 122 27.34 16.91 18.82
C PHE A 122 27.85 16.73 17.38
N ARG A 123 28.72 17.62 16.89
CA ARG A 123 29.28 17.49 15.53
C ARG A 123 30.12 16.22 15.40
N ARG A 124 30.94 15.91 16.40
CA ARG A 124 31.77 14.69 16.42
C ARG A 124 30.90 13.43 16.41
N ALA A 125 29.79 13.43 17.14
CA ALA A 125 28.80 12.37 17.07
C ALA A 125 28.21 12.23 15.65
N GLY A 126 27.93 13.34 14.97
CA GLY A 126 27.46 13.33 13.58
C GLY A 126 28.46 12.68 12.61
N ALA A 127 29.75 13.01 12.75
CA ALA A 127 30.82 12.35 11.99
C ALA A 127 30.90 10.85 12.30
N ARG A 128 30.83 10.48 13.58
CA ARG A 128 30.87 9.08 14.03
C ARG A 128 29.68 8.29 13.50
N TRP A 129 28.49 8.88 13.48
CA TRP A 129 27.29 8.29 12.88
C TRP A 129 27.47 8.03 11.38
N ILE A 130 27.96 9.02 10.61
CA ILE A 130 28.27 8.86 9.17
C ILE A 130 29.26 7.71 8.92
N LEU A 131 30.20 7.52 9.84
CA LEU A 131 31.24 6.47 9.76
C LEU A 131 30.79 5.12 10.35
N GLY A 132 29.53 4.96 10.77
CA GLY A 132 29.03 3.72 11.37
C GLY A 132 29.48 3.45 12.80
N ARG A 133 30.16 4.41 13.45
CA ARG A 133 30.63 4.32 14.85
C ARG A 133 29.52 4.72 15.82
N HIS A 134 28.44 3.95 15.82
CA HIS A 134 27.20 4.31 16.52
C HIS A 134 27.33 4.37 18.05
N GLY A 135 28.10 3.46 18.67
CA GLY A 135 28.36 3.50 20.13
C GLY A 135 29.09 4.78 20.55
N ASP A 136 30.20 5.10 19.89
CA ASP A 136 30.97 6.32 20.16
C ASP A 136 30.16 7.61 19.91
N ALA A 137 29.22 7.57 18.96
CA ALA A 137 28.31 8.68 18.70
C ALA A 137 27.30 8.84 19.85
N LEU A 138 26.78 7.72 20.38
CA LEU A 138 25.85 7.73 21.50
C LEU A 138 26.52 8.26 22.79
N ASP A 139 27.79 7.91 23.03
CA ASP A 139 28.57 8.43 24.17
C ASP A 139 28.73 9.95 24.12
N ASP A 140 29.12 10.48 22.96
CA ASP A 140 29.24 11.93 22.74
C ASP A 140 27.90 12.64 22.96
N LEU A 141 26.79 12.06 22.50
CA LEU A 141 25.45 12.61 22.65
C LEU A 141 24.90 12.48 24.08
N GLY A 142 25.32 11.44 24.80
CA GLY A 142 25.05 11.25 26.23
C GLY A 142 25.62 12.37 27.08
N VAL A 143 26.75 12.95 26.68
CA VAL A 143 27.34 14.14 27.33
C VAL A 143 26.77 15.44 26.77
N ALA A 144 26.64 15.56 25.45
CA ALA A 144 26.25 16.80 24.78
C ALA A 144 24.81 17.22 25.09
N ALA A 145 23.83 16.33 24.95
CA ALA A 145 22.41 16.69 25.07
C ALA A 145 22.03 17.19 26.48
N PRO A 146 22.45 16.56 27.59
CA PRO A 146 22.19 17.10 28.93
C PRO A 146 22.91 18.43 29.20
N ALA A 147 24.14 18.60 28.70
CA ALA A 147 24.90 19.84 28.87
C ALA A 147 24.22 21.03 28.16
N LEU A 148 23.74 20.82 26.93
CA LEU A 148 23.01 21.84 26.16
C LEU A 148 21.68 22.21 26.83
N ARG A 149 20.95 21.22 27.38
CA ARG A 149 19.72 21.48 28.14
C ARG A 149 19.98 22.31 29.40
N ARG A 150 21.00 21.96 30.19
CA ARG A 150 21.39 22.73 31.39
C ARG A 150 21.82 24.17 31.06
N ALA A 151 22.41 24.38 29.89
CA ALA A 151 22.80 25.71 29.42
C ALA A 151 21.62 26.54 28.84
N GLY A 152 20.40 25.99 28.80
CA GLY A 152 19.25 26.67 28.19
C GLY A 152 19.32 26.77 26.66
N ASP A 153 20.21 26.04 26.01
CA ASP A 153 20.37 26.04 24.55
C ASP A 153 19.38 25.07 23.89
N THR A 154 18.11 25.45 23.88
CA THR A 154 16.99 24.61 23.43
C THR A 154 17.17 24.08 22.01
N VAL A 155 17.68 24.90 21.08
CA VAL A 155 17.85 24.52 19.67
C VAL A 155 18.92 23.44 19.53
N TRP A 156 20.10 23.63 20.12
CA TRP A 156 21.17 22.63 20.02
C TRP A 156 20.85 21.36 20.82
N ALA A 157 20.18 21.49 21.97
CA ALA A 157 19.70 20.35 22.72
C ALA A 157 18.71 19.50 21.91
N ALA A 158 17.76 20.13 21.23
CA ALA A 158 16.81 19.43 20.35
C ALA A 158 17.52 18.76 19.16
N ARG A 159 18.49 19.43 18.52
CA ARG A 159 19.32 18.83 17.45
C ARG A 159 20.11 17.62 17.94
N ALA A 160 20.67 17.69 19.15
CA ALA A 160 21.39 16.57 19.75
C ALA A 160 20.46 15.38 20.04
N LEU A 161 19.23 15.62 20.51
CA LEU A 161 18.23 14.57 20.65
C LEU A 161 17.84 13.97 19.30
N SER A 162 17.62 14.77 18.26
CA SER A 162 17.33 14.26 16.92
C SER A 162 18.46 13.36 16.39
N LEU A 163 19.72 13.77 16.50
CA LEU A 163 20.84 12.94 16.08
C LEU A 163 20.95 11.67 16.94
N ARG A 164 20.67 11.75 18.24
CA ARG A 164 20.65 10.56 19.12
C ARG A 164 19.55 9.58 18.72
N GLY A 165 18.39 10.09 18.32
CA GLY A 165 17.32 9.27 17.75
C GLY A 165 17.77 8.52 16.49
N HIS A 166 18.46 9.18 15.55
CA HIS A 166 19.01 8.49 14.37
C HIS A 166 20.05 7.41 14.72
N VAL A 167 20.93 7.68 15.69
CA VAL A 167 21.91 6.70 16.18
C VAL A 167 21.20 5.53 16.86
N GLN A 168 20.17 5.78 17.65
CA GLN A 168 19.36 4.73 18.29
C GLN A 168 18.62 3.87 17.26
N LEU A 169 18.05 4.46 16.21
CA LEU A 169 17.46 3.70 15.11
C LEU A 169 18.47 2.75 14.46
N ALA A 170 19.69 3.24 14.19
CA ALA A 170 20.76 2.41 13.64
C ALA A 170 21.17 1.25 14.57
N LEU A 171 20.96 1.40 15.89
CA LEU A 171 21.19 0.38 16.91
C LEU A 171 19.94 -0.46 17.24
N GLY A 172 18.81 -0.26 16.54
CA GLY A 172 17.55 -0.98 16.79
C GLY A 172 16.70 -0.45 17.96
N GLY A 173 17.12 0.64 18.60
CA GLY A 173 16.43 1.30 19.73
C GLY A 173 15.23 2.16 19.32
N VAL A 174 14.24 1.58 18.64
CA VAL A 174 13.13 2.32 18.00
C VAL A 174 12.31 3.15 18.99
N ARG A 175 11.93 2.58 20.14
CA ARG A 175 11.13 3.29 21.17
C ARG A 175 11.89 4.48 21.76
N ALA A 176 13.19 4.31 22.01
CA ALA A 176 14.03 5.38 22.53
C ALA A 176 14.17 6.50 21.48
N ALA A 177 14.33 6.13 20.20
CA ALA A 177 14.45 7.09 19.11
C ALA A 177 13.21 7.96 18.95
N ASP A 178 12.02 7.36 18.93
CA ASP A 178 10.75 8.12 18.87
C ASP A 178 10.55 9.01 20.11
N ALA A 179 10.97 8.58 21.30
CA ALA A 179 10.94 9.43 22.50
C ALA A 179 11.85 10.66 22.38
N ASP A 180 13.04 10.49 21.79
CA ASP A 180 13.98 11.58 21.51
C ASP A 180 13.42 12.54 20.46
N PHE A 181 12.89 12.03 19.34
CA PHE A 181 12.28 12.87 18.31
C PHE A 181 11.05 13.63 18.82
N ARG A 182 10.17 12.99 19.60
CA ARG A 182 9.01 13.65 20.24
C ARG A 182 9.45 14.77 21.19
N THR A 183 10.52 14.55 21.93
CA THR A 183 11.08 15.57 22.83
C THR A 183 11.71 16.72 22.04
N ALA A 184 12.49 16.42 20.99
CA ALA A 184 13.05 17.41 20.09
C ALA A 184 11.95 18.27 19.43
N GLN A 185 10.88 17.64 18.92
CA GLN A 185 9.72 18.31 18.33
C GLN A 185 9.12 19.34 19.31
N ARG A 186 8.81 18.94 20.55
CA ARG A 186 8.29 19.86 21.58
C ARG A 186 9.24 21.02 21.87
N MET A 187 10.54 20.75 21.92
CA MET A 187 11.55 21.78 22.14
C MET A 187 11.61 22.77 20.97
N PHE A 188 11.62 22.29 19.72
CA PHE A 188 11.59 23.17 18.55
C PHE A 188 10.33 24.02 18.48
N ALA A 189 9.17 23.48 18.87
CA ALA A 189 7.90 24.22 18.92
C ALA A 189 7.91 25.41 19.91
N THR A 190 8.81 25.43 20.90
CA THR A 190 9.02 26.59 21.80
C THR A 190 9.96 27.65 21.23
N THR A 191 10.43 27.47 19.99
CA THR A 191 11.41 28.34 19.31
C THR A 191 10.92 28.72 17.91
N ARG A 192 11.62 29.63 17.22
CA ARG A 192 11.32 29.99 15.81
C ARG A 192 11.82 28.95 14.79
N GLN A 193 12.09 27.71 15.20
CA GLN A 193 12.65 26.65 14.33
C GLN A 193 11.55 25.72 13.80
N GLU A 194 10.56 26.29 13.10
CA GLU A 194 9.40 25.55 12.59
C GLU A 194 9.81 24.43 11.63
N HIS A 195 10.78 24.68 10.75
CA HIS A 195 11.33 23.66 9.84
C HIS A 195 11.90 22.46 10.60
N ASP A 196 12.74 22.68 11.61
CA ASP A 196 13.34 21.60 12.42
C ASP A 196 12.26 20.82 13.21
N SER A 197 11.17 21.50 13.62
CA SER A 197 10.00 20.85 14.22
C SER A 197 9.32 19.89 13.24
N VAL A 198 9.13 20.30 11.97
CA VAL A 198 8.55 19.46 10.92
C VAL A 198 9.48 18.28 10.57
N VAL A 199 10.80 18.50 10.53
CA VAL A 199 11.79 17.41 10.36
C VAL A 199 11.70 16.39 11.51
N ALA A 200 11.47 16.84 12.75
CA ALA A 200 11.28 15.92 13.87
C ALA A 200 10.02 15.05 13.69
N VAL A 201 8.94 15.57 13.09
CA VAL A 201 7.75 14.78 12.72
C VAL A 201 8.09 13.73 11.66
N GLN A 202 8.80 14.12 10.59
CA GLN A 202 9.28 13.19 9.56
C GLN A 202 10.10 12.05 10.19
N ASN A 203 11.03 12.38 11.09
CA ASN A 203 11.87 11.41 11.78
C ASN A 203 11.08 10.43 12.65
N ARG A 204 10.00 10.88 13.29
CA ARG A 204 9.06 9.98 13.99
C ARG A 204 8.36 9.05 13.01
N GLY A 205 8.01 9.52 11.81
CA GLY A 205 7.50 8.69 10.72
C GLY A 205 8.48 7.60 10.30
N VAL A 206 9.76 7.94 10.15
CA VAL A 206 10.83 6.96 9.87
C VAL A 206 10.98 5.95 11.03
N ALA A 207 10.89 6.40 12.28
CA ALA A 207 10.93 5.49 13.43
C ALA A 207 9.75 4.51 13.44
N ALA A 208 8.54 4.98 13.14
CA ALA A 208 7.36 4.12 12.99
C ALA A 208 7.52 3.12 11.84
N PHE A 209 8.10 3.56 10.71
CA PHE A 209 8.39 2.66 9.59
C PHE A 209 9.36 1.53 9.99
N VAL A 210 10.46 1.87 10.68
CA VAL A 210 11.42 0.88 11.20
C VAL A 210 10.76 -0.06 12.23
N ALA A 211 9.76 0.41 12.97
CA ALA A 211 8.96 -0.44 13.88
C ALA A 211 8.04 -1.43 13.15
N GLY A 212 7.87 -1.31 11.83
CA GLY A 212 6.86 -2.06 11.05
C GLY A 212 5.45 -1.45 11.12
N ASP A 213 5.31 -0.26 11.70
CA ASP A 213 4.05 0.44 11.92
C ASP A 213 3.76 1.40 10.76
N LEU A 214 3.45 0.82 9.61
CA LEU A 214 3.21 1.57 8.37
C LEU A 214 2.06 2.59 8.50
N PRO A 215 0.93 2.29 9.17
CA PRO A 215 -0.15 3.27 9.31
C PRO A 215 0.30 4.55 10.03
N THR A 216 1.08 4.41 11.10
CA THR A 216 1.63 5.56 11.84
C THR A 216 2.71 6.28 11.04
N ALA A 217 3.54 5.55 10.30
CA ALA A 217 4.53 6.12 9.42
C ALA A 217 3.87 7.00 8.33
N LEU A 218 2.84 6.49 7.66
CA LEU A 218 2.06 7.26 6.68
C LEU A 218 1.46 8.52 7.31
N ALA A 219 0.87 8.40 8.50
CA ALA A 219 0.26 9.54 9.20
C ALA A 219 1.27 10.67 9.48
N LEU A 220 2.42 10.32 10.05
CA LEU A 220 3.45 11.28 10.43
C LEU A 220 4.15 11.88 9.20
N LEU A 221 4.39 11.09 8.15
CA LEU A 221 5.01 11.62 6.94
C LEU A 221 4.08 12.54 6.15
N ASP A 222 2.76 12.28 6.17
CA ASP A 222 1.78 13.19 5.60
C ASP A 222 1.65 14.49 6.41
N GLU A 223 1.69 14.42 7.75
CA GLU A 223 1.76 15.60 8.63
C GLU A 223 3.01 16.44 8.30
N ALA A 224 4.16 15.78 8.13
CA ALA A 224 5.40 16.44 7.74
C ALA A 224 5.30 17.12 6.37
N ASP A 225 4.70 16.45 5.38
CA ASP A 225 4.50 17.01 4.03
C ASP A 225 3.65 18.29 4.06
N GLN A 226 2.54 18.27 4.80
CA GLN A 226 1.72 19.46 5.00
C GLN A 226 2.51 20.58 5.69
N GLY A 227 3.34 20.24 6.68
CA GLY A 227 4.26 21.17 7.33
C GLY A 227 5.22 21.84 6.35
N PHE A 228 5.92 21.05 5.53
CA PHE A 228 6.87 21.56 4.55
C PHE A 228 6.21 22.39 3.46
N GLN A 229 4.99 22.03 3.02
CA GLN A 229 4.21 22.80 2.06
C GLN A 229 3.82 24.18 2.62
N ARG A 230 3.33 24.25 3.88
CA ARG A 230 3.04 25.54 4.55
C ARG A 230 4.26 26.44 4.65
N LEU A 231 5.44 25.84 4.89
CA LEU A 231 6.72 26.55 4.96
C LEU A 231 7.32 26.87 3.58
N GLY A 232 6.69 26.44 2.47
CA GLY A 232 7.24 26.61 1.12
C GLY A 232 8.61 25.95 0.92
N THR A 233 8.94 24.93 1.72
CA THR A 233 10.26 24.30 1.76
C THR A 233 10.16 22.82 1.38
N PRO A 234 10.05 22.49 0.08
CA PRO A 234 9.83 21.12 -0.35
C PRO A 234 11.07 20.25 -0.10
N MET A 235 10.87 19.07 0.50
CA MET A 235 11.94 18.20 0.97
C MET A 235 12.04 16.89 0.15
N PRO A 236 13.09 16.71 -0.67
CA PRO A 236 13.32 15.45 -1.39
C PRO A 236 13.46 14.23 -0.47
N ASP A 237 14.01 14.40 0.72
CA ASP A 237 14.20 13.31 1.68
C ASP A 237 12.86 12.77 2.19
N LEU A 238 11.87 13.65 2.39
CA LEU A 238 10.51 13.25 2.72
C LEU A 238 9.87 12.42 1.60
N VAL A 239 10.11 12.80 0.35
CA VAL A 239 9.62 12.03 -0.81
C VAL A 239 10.18 10.62 -0.76
N ALA A 240 11.49 10.49 -0.53
CA ALA A 240 12.14 9.19 -0.43
C ALA A 240 11.58 8.32 0.71
N ASP A 241 11.39 8.91 1.91
CA ASP A 241 10.83 8.20 3.06
C ASP A 241 9.40 7.72 2.80
N ARG A 242 8.55 8.57 2.21
CA ARG A 242 7.18 8.20 1.84
C ARG A 242 7.13 7.10 0.78
N CYS A 243 7.95 7.20 -0.26
CA CYS A 243 8.06 6.13 -1.26
C CYS A 243 8.45 4.80 -0.60
N ALA A 244 9.39 4.80 0.36
CA ALA A 244 9.78 3.58 1.07
C ALA A 244 8.61 2.96 1.87
N VAL A 245 7.85 3.78 2.60
CA VAL A 245 6.67 3.32 3.35
C VAL A 245 5.57 2.81 2.42
N MET A 246 5.29 3.52 1.33
CA MET A 246 4.29 3.11 0.34
C MET A 246 4.64 1.77 -0.31
N LEU A 247 5.91 1.55 -0.67
CA LEU A 247 6.36 0.28 -1.23
C LEU A 247 6.19 -0.88 -0.23
N ALA A 248 6.49 -0.65 1.06
CA ALA A 248 6.27 -1.65 2.10
C ALA A 248 4.77 -1.96 2.30
N ALA A 249 3.91 -0.97 2.09
CA ALA A 249 2.45 -1.08 2.17
C ALA A 249 1.80 -1.67 0.89
N GLY A 250 2.59 -2.00 -0.15
CA GLY A 250 2.08 -2.52 -1.43
C GLY A 250 1.55 -1.45 -2.39
N LEU A 251 1.73 -0.16 -2.08
CA LEU A 251 1.29 0.99 -2.88
C LEU A 251 2.35 1.36 -3.94
N ALA A 252 2.67 0.40 -4.81
CA ALA A 252 3.79 0.53 -5.74
C ALA A 252 3.58 1.60 -6.82
N ARG A 253 2.34 1.75 -7.32
CA ARG A 253 2.03 2.74 -8.36
C ARG A 253 2.06 4.16 -7.80
N GLU A 254 1.53 4.36 -6.62
CA GLU A 254 1.55 5.63 -5.88
C GLU A 254 2.97 6.04 -5.51
N ALA A 255 3.78 5.08 -5.07
CA ALA A 255 5.20 5.32 -4.81
C ALA A 255 5.93 5.78 -6.08
N LEU A 256 5.60 5.22 -7.25
CA LEU A 256 6.17 5.63 -8.54
C LEU A 256 5.74 7.05 -8.92
N GLU A 257 4.44 7.35 -8.83
CA GLU A 257 3.91 8.70 -9.09
C GLU A 257 4.55 9.76 -8.18
N GLN A 258 4.70 9.44 -6.89
CA GLN A 258 5.32 10.31 -5.91
C GLN A 258 6.82 10.49 -6.20
N ALA A 259 7.52 9.43 -6.59
CA ALA A 259 8.92 9.53 -6.97
C ALA A 259 9.10 10.39 -8.23
N ASP A 260 8.25 10.24 -9.24
CA ASP A 260 8.27 11.06 -10.46
C ASP A 260 7.95 12.53 -10.17
N ALA A 261 7.02 12.81 -9.25
CA ALA A 261 6.75 14.16 -8.77
C ALA A 261 7.98 14.78 -8.09
N GLY A 262 8.67 14.00 -7.24
CA GLY A 262 9.91 14.43 -6.62
C GLY A 262 11.05 14.65 -7.62
N LEU A 263 11.15 13.84 -8.69
CA LEU A 263 12.14 14.04 -9.76
C LEU A 263 11.88 15.36 -10.51
N ARG A 264 10.62 15.71 -10.78
CA ARG A 264 10.24 17.01 -11.37
C ARG A 264 10.58 18.16 -10.44
N LEU A 265 10.36 18.00 -9.13
CA LEU A 265 10.74 18.99 -8.12
C LEU A 265 12.26 19.23 -8.11
N ILE A 266 13.06 18.16 -8.06
CA ILE A 266 14.54 18.24 -8.07
C ILE A 266 15.03 18.93 -9.35
N ALA A 267 14.41 18.66 -10.50
CA ALA A 267 14.75 19.31 -11.77
C ALA A 267 14.55 20.83 -11.72
N ARG A 268 13.49 21.31 -11.04
CA ARG A 268 13.22 22.75 -10.85
C ARG A 268 14.22 23.43 -9.90
N LEU A 269 14.66 22.72 -8.85
CA LEU A 269 15.52 23.28 -7.80
C LEU A 269 17.00 23.47 -8.22
N ARG A 270 17.42 22.99 -9.40
CA ARG A 270 18.80 23.13 -9.97
C ARG A 270 19.91 22.98 -8.92
N GLY A 271 20.21 21.74 -8.46
CA GLY A 271 21.37 21.54 -7.57
C GLY A 271 21.46 20.26 -6.73
N GLN A 272 20.76 19.16 -7.08
CA GLN A 272 20.72 17.97 -6.22
C GLN A 272 20.91 16.66 -7.01
N ALA A 273 22.01 16.55 -7.76
CA ALA A 273 22.30 15.37 -8.58
C ALA A 273 22.42 14.06 -7.77
N THR A 274 22.85 14.15 -6.50
CA THR A 274 22.92 13.02 -5.55
C THR A 274 21.54 12.52 -5.17
N ARG A 275 20.62 13.41 -4.78
CA ARG A 275 19.23 13.07 -4.45
C ARG A 275 18.44 12.58 -5.66
N ARG A 276 18.73 13.11 -6.86
CA ARG A 276 18.15 12.61 -8.11
C ARG A 276 18.47 11.12 -8.30
N ALA A 277 19.71 10.70 -8.11
CA ALA A 277 20.11 9.30 -8.29
C ALA A 277 19.42 8.35 -7.30
N GLU A 278 19.30 8.76 -6.03
CA GLU A 278 18.56 8.01 -4.99
C GLU A 278 17.08 7.88 -5.34
N LEU A 279 16.45 8.98 -5.77
CA LEU A 279 15.03 8.97 -6.12
C LEU A 279 14.74 8.17 -7.40
N LEU A 280 15.65 8.20 -8.38
CA LEU A 280 15.56 7.32 -9.56
C LEU A 280 15.62 5.84 -9.19
N LEU A 281 16.45 5.47 -8.21
CA LEU A 281 16.50 4.09 -7.72
C LEU A 281 15.19 3.67 -7.04
N LEU A 282 14.58 4.56 -6.24
CA LEU A 282 13.27 4.32 -5.63
C LEU A 282 12.17 4.22 -6.70
N ALA A 283 12.15 5.11 -7.70
CA ALA A 283 11.24 5.04 -8.83
C ALA A 283 11.40 3.72 -9.61
N ALA A 284 12.63 3.26 -9.82
CA ALA A 284 12.89 1.99 -10.49
C ALA A 284 12.33 0.79 -9.71
N ARG A 285 12.50 0.79 -8.38
CA ARG A 285 11.93 -0.25 -7.49
C ARG A 285 10.39 -0.20 -7.51
N ALA A 286 9.81 1.00 -7.49
CA ALA A 286 8.37 1.20 -7.54
C ALA A 286 7.76 0.71 -8.87
N ALA A 287 8.37 1.07 -10.00
CA ALA A 287 7.95 0.61 -11.32
C ALA A 287 8.01 -0.93 -11.45
N LEU A 288 9.05 -1.56 -10.93
CA LEU A 288 9.17 -3.02 -10.95
C LEU A 288 8.02 -3.70 -10.17
N LEU A 289 7.71 -3.19 -8.97
CA LEU A 289 6.60 -3.70 -8.14
C LEU A 289 5.22 -3.35 -8.72
N ALA A 290 5.12 -2.30 -9.53
CA ALA A 290 3.91 -1.92 -10.27
C ALA A 290 3.74 -2.70 -11.59
N ALA A 291 4.54 -3.76 -11.81
CA ALA A 291 4.56 -4.57 -13.03
C ALA A 291 4.92 -3.79 -14.31
N ASP A 292 5.74 -2.74 -14.20
CA ASP A 292 6.29 -1.97 -15.31
C ASP A 292 7.82 -2.16 -15.41
N PRO A 293 8.28 -3.29 -15.97
CA PRO A 293 9.71 -3.61 -16.05
C PRO A 293 10.46 -2.69 -17.01
N ALA A 294 9.78 -2.03 -17.96
CA ALA A 294 10.37 -1.10 -18.92
C ALA A 294 10.81 0.18 -18.21
N THR A 295 9.89 0.83 -17.49
CA THR A 295 10.20 2.02 -16.69
C THR A 295 11.23 1.71 -15.59
N ALA A 296 11.12 0.53 -14.96
CA ALA A 296 12.10 0.08 -13.97
C ALA A 296 13.52 0.04 -14.54
N ARG A 297 13.68 -0.48 -15.77
CA ARG A 297 14.97 -0.57 -16.46
C ARG A 297 15.54 0.80 -16.80
N GLU A 298 14.72 1.68 -17.37
CA GLU A 298 15.12 3.06 -17.70
C GLU A 298 15.65 3.80 -16.47
N ARG A 299 14.85 3.83 -15.40
CA ARG A 299 15.16 4.54 -14.16
C ARG A 299 16.38 3.95 -13.44
N ALA A 300 16.50 2.62 -13.39
CA ALA A 300 17.65 1.95 -12.78
C ALA A 300 18.95 2.17 -13.58
N ALA A 301 18.89 2.19 -14.91
CA ALA A 301 20.05 2.47 -15.76
C ALA A 301 20.56 3.91 -15.56
N GLU A 302 19.65 4.89 -15.51
CA GLU A 302 19.99 6.29 -15.22
C GLU A 302 20.59 6.43 -13.81
N ALA A 303 19.94 5.84 -12.80
CA ALA A 303 20.43 5.85 -11.42
C ALA A 303 21.85 5.26 -11.33
N ARG A 304 22.08 4.10 -11.95
CA ARG A 304 23.40 3.44 -11.96
C ARG A 304 24.47 4.31 -12.61
N ALA A 305 24.18 4.95 -13.73
CA ALA A 305 25.12 5.84 -14.42
C ALA A 305 25.50 7.04 -13.53
N LEU A 306 24.52 7.63 -12.83
CA LEU A 306 24.76 8.71 -11.88
C LEU A 306 25.58 8.26 -10.67
N PHE A 307 25.25 7.11 -10.06
CA PHE A 307 26.02 6.57 -8.93
C PHE A 307 27.46 6.23 -9.32
N ALA A 308 27.68 5.70 -10.54
CA ALA A 308 29.02 5.43 -11.04
C ALA A 308 29.84 6.71 -11.21
N ARG A 309 29.25 7.77 -11.80
CA ARG A 309 29.89 9.10 -11.90
C ARG A 309 30.21 9.69 -10.52
N GLN A 310 29.35 9.45 -9.54
CA GLN A 310 29.52 9.88 -8.14
C GLN A 310 30.45 8.96 -7.32
N ARG A 311 31.00 7.89 -7.91
CA ARG A 311 31.82 6.88 -7.22
C ARG A 311 31.13 6.21 -6.01
N ARG A 312 29.81 6.06 -6.08
CA ARG A 312 28.97 5.44 -5.02
C ARG A 312 28.71 3.97 -5.35
N ALA A 313 29.72 3.12 -5.16
CA ALA A 313 29.68 1.70 -5.56
C ALA A 313 28.50 0.93 -4.95
N TRP A 314 28.22 1.12 -3.65
CA TRP A 314 27.07 0.49 -2.97
C TRP A 314 25.76 0.76 -3.71
N TRP A 315 25.49 2.03 -4.03
CA TRP A 315 24.26 2.44 -4.70
C TRP A 315 24.17 1.97 -6.15
N ALA A 316 25.30 1.97 -6.86
CA ALA A 316 25.36 1.47 -8.23
C ALA A 316 25.01 -0.03 -8.33
N GLU A 317 25.43 -0.84 -7.35
CA GLU A 317 25.06 -2.27 -7.31
C GLU A 317 23.59 -2.48 -6.92
N HIS A 318 22.98 -1.64 -6.07
CA HIS A 318 21.53 -1.71 -5.81
C HIS A 318 20.70 -1.33 -7.04
N ALA A 319 21.17 -0.39 -7.86
CA ALA A 319 20.55 -0.13 -9.16
C ALA A 319 20.71 -1.32 -10.12
N ARG A 320 21.86 -2.00 -10.09
CA ARG A 320 22.08 -3.23 -10.88
C ARG A 320 21.17 -4.38 -10.43
N LEU A 321 20.83 -4.47 -9.14
CA LEU A 321 19.85 -5.44 -8.62
C LEU A 321 18.50 -5.28 -9.33
N ILE A 322 17.98 -4.06 -9.46
CA ILE A 322 16.73 -3.79 -10.19
C ILE A 322 16.85 -4.19 -11.66
N LEU A 323 17.99 -3.90 -12.32
CA LEU A 323 18.22 -4.31 -13.71
C LEU A 323 18.19 -5.83 -13.89
N VAL A 324 18.78 -6.59 -12.96
CA VAL A 324 18.75 -8.06 -13.01
C VAL A 324 17.33 -8.59 -12.77
N GLN A 325 16.56 -7.98 -11.84
CA GLN A 325 15.16 -8.33 -11.61
C GLN A 325 14.30 -8.07 -12.85
N ALA A 326 14.41 -6.88 -13.44
CA ALA A 326 13.69 -6.50 -14.65
C ALA A 326 14.11 -7.35 -15.88
N GLY A 327 15.34 -7.85 -15.93
CA GLY A 327 15.81 -8.78 -16.97
C GLY A 327 15.26 -10.19 -16.79
N LEU A 328 15.11 -10.68 -15.54
CA LEU A 328 14.51 -11.99 -15.28
C LEU A 328 13.04 -12.05 -15.71
N ALA A 329 12.32 -10.93 -15.66
CA ALA A 329 10.96 -10.81 -16.17
C ALA A 329 10.87 -11.04 -17.70
N GLU A 330 11.93 -10.75 -18.46
CA GLU A 330 12.00 -11.01 -19.91
C GLU A 330 12.48 -12.42 -20.24
N GLY A 331 13.22 -13.06 -19.33
CA GLY A 331 13.67 -14.44 -19.49
C GLY A 331 14.99 -14.74 -18.81
N ALA A 332 15.25 -16.03 -18.57
CA ALA A 332 16.52 -16.50 -18.01
C ALA A 332 17.54 -16.73 -19.14
N THR A 333 18.72 -16.12 -19.02
CA THR A 333 19.84 -16.33 -19.96
C THR A 333 21.14 -16.61 -19.22
N PRO A 334 22.11 -17.33 -19.83
CA PRO A 334 23.43 -17.54 -19.22
C PRO A 334 24.16 -16.24 -18.86
N ARG A 335 23.97 -15.17 -19.66
CA ARG A 335 24.52 -13.84 -19.39
C ARG A 335 23.90 -13.23 -18.13
N LEU A 336 22.57 -13.29 -18.01
CA LEU A 336 21.86 -12.79 -16.83
C LEU A 336 22.26 -13.55 -15.56
N LEU A 337 22.48 -14.86 -15.65
CA LEU A 337 23.01 -15.66 -14.54
C LEU A 337 24.40 -15.18 -14.12
N ALA A 338 25.31 -14.97 -15.07
CA ALA A 338 26.65 -14.45 -14.76
C ALA A 338 26.60 -13.05 -14.13
N ASP A 339 25.67 -12.20 -14.56
CA ASP A 339 25.42 -10.89 -13.95
C ASP A 339 24.89 -11.00 -12.52
N ALA A 340 23.89 -11.85 -12.27
CA ALA A 340 23.34 -12.09 -10.94
C ALA A 340 24.38 -12.66 -9.96
N ARG A 341 25.25 -13.57 -10.43
CA ARG A 341 26.37 -14.13 -9.64
C ARG A 341 27.36 -13.06 -9.20
N ARG A 342 27.80 -12.23 -10.15
CA ARG A 342 28.71 -11.11 -9.86
C ARG A 342 28.07 -10.14 -8.88
N LEU A 343 26.80 -9.80 -9.10
CA LEU A 343 26.05 -8.93 -8.21
C LEU A 343 25.97 -9.48 -6.78
N ALA A 344 25.65 -10.77 -6.62
CA ALA A 344 25.60 -11.41 -5.31
C ALA A 344 26.94 -11.32 -4.56
N GLY A 345 28.05 -11.61 -5.26
CA GLY A 345 29.40 -11.45 -4.71
C GLY A 345 29.71 -10.00 -4.30
N ARG A 346 29.41 -9.03 -5.18
CA ARG A 346 29.65 -7.60 -4.92
C ARG A 346 28.81 -7.05 -3.77
N LEU A 347 27.52 -7.38 -3.70
CA LEU A 347 26.68 -6.98 -2.57
C LEU A 347 27.13 -7.62 -1.25
N GLY A 348 27.63 -8.86 -1.30
CA GLY A 348 28.25 -9.52 -0.15
C GLY A 348 29.53 -8.83 0.32
N GLU A 349 30.46 -8.51 -0.58
CA GLU A 349 31.69 -7.76 -0.30
C GLU A 349 31.40 -6.37 0.30
N LEU A 350 30.30 -5.75 -0.12
CA LEU A 350 29.85 -4.45 0.36
C LEU A 350 29.01 -4.54 1.66
N GLY A 351 28.80 -5.74 2.21
CA GLY A 351 28.00 -5.96 3.41
C GLY A 351 26.54 -5.52 3.28
N SER A 352 25.97 -5.55 2.06
CA SER A 352 24.60 -5.11 1.85
C SER A 352 23.58 -6.08 2.48
N PRO A 353 22.56 -5.58 3.20
CA PRO A 353 21.47 -6.41 3.70
C PRO A 353 20.60 -6.98 2.56
N ASP A 354 20.72 -6.47 1.33
CA ASP A 354 19.98 -6.96 0.15
C ASP A 354 20.74 -8.06 -0.62
N ALA A 355 21.89 -8.53 -0.13
CA ALA A 355 22.68 -9.58 -0.79
C ALA A 355 21.88 -10.88 -1.00
N TRP A 356 20.96 -11.21 -0.08
CA TRP A 356 20.07 -12.37 -0.22
C TRP A 356 19.19 -12.29 -1.47
N GLN A 357 18.79 -11.08 -1.90
CA GLN A 357 17.96 -10.89 -3.10
C GLN A 357 18.73 -11.29 -4.36
N ALA A 358 19.99 -10.87 -4.45
CA ALA A 358 20.85 -11.23 -5.58
C ALA A 358 21.13 -12.74 -5.61
N HIS A 359 21.33 -13.37 -4.45
CA HIS A 359 21.44 -14.82 -4.33
C HIS A 359 20.14 -15.53 -4.76
N LEU A 360 18.97 -15.06 -4.32
CA LEU A 360 17.68 -15.62 -4.72
C LEU A 360 17.49 -15.53 -6.24
N LEU A 361 17.81 -14.39 -6.86
CA LEU A 361 17.73 -14.20 -8.31
C LEU A 361 18.69 -15.13 -9.06
N ALA A 362 19.95 -15.22 -8.65
CA ALA A 362 20.92 -16.13 -9.25
C ALA A 362 20.44 -17.60 -9.15
N GLY A 363 19.87 -17.98 -8.01
CA GLY A 363 19.26 -19.29 -7.79
C GLY A 363 18.10 -19.57 -8.76
N ARG A 364 17.16 -18.64 -8.89
CA ARG A 364 16.02 -18.73 -9.82
C ARG A 364 16.46 -18.84 -11.28
N ILE A 365 17.39 -17.99 -11.70
CA ILE A 365 17.92 -18.03 -13.07
C ILE A 365 18.61 -19.37 -13.32
N ALA A 366 19.40 -19.86 -12.36
CA ALA A 366 20.06 -21.16 -12.47
C ALA A 366 19.06 -22.33 -12.56
N LEU A 367 17.98 -22.33 -11.78
CA LEU A 367 16.90 -23.33 -11.90
C LEU A 367 16.27 -23.31 -13.30
N LYS A 368 15.90 -22.12 -13.80
CA LYS A 368 15.32 -21.97 -15.16
C LYS A 368 16.26 -22.44 -16.27
N LEU A 369 17.58 -22.37 -16.06
CA LEU A 369 18.61 -22.83 -17.01
C LEU A 369 19.04 -24.30 -16.76
N GLY A 370 18.41 -25.03 -15.84
CA GLY A 370 18.77 -26.42 -15.52
C GLY A 370 20.12 -26.60 -14.79
N ARG A 371 20.67 -25.54 -14.18
CA ARG A 371 21.97 -25.57 -13.48
C ARG A 371 21.83 -25.85 -11.99
N ALA A 372 21.47 -27.09 -11.64
CA ALA A 372 21.14 -27.50 -10.27
C ALA A 372 22.19 -27.13 -9.22
N ALA A 373 23.49 -27.38 -9.48
CA ALA A 373 24.56 -27.08 -8.51
C ALA A 373 24.79 -25.57 -8.30
N GLU A 374 24.52 -24.73 -9.31
CA GLU A 374 24.54 -23.27 -9.11
C GLU A 374 23.31 -22.81 -8.33
N ALA A 375 22.14 -23.36 -8.65
CA ALA A 375 20.89 -23.06 -7.95
C ALA A 375 20.98 -23.39 -6.45
N ASP A 376 21.44 -24.59 -6.11
CA ASP A 376 21.58 -25.05 -4.72
C ASP A 376 22.47 -24.10 -3.89
N ARG A 377 23.65 -23.76 -4.40
CA ARG A 377 24.59 -22.85 -3.72
C ARG A 377 23.97 -21.47 -3.46
N HIS A 378 23.35 -20.89 -4.48
CA HIS A 378 22.81 -19.54 -4.37
C HIS A 378 21.54 -19.49 -3.52
N LEU A 379 20.62 -20.45 -3.68
CA LEU A 379 19.41 -20.50 -2.86
C LEU A 379 19.73 -20.83 -1.40
N THR A 380 20.74 -21.67 -1.11
CA THR A 380 21.18 -21.94 0.27
C THR A 380 21.69 -20.67 0.95
N ALA A 381 22.46 -19.85 0.22
CA ALA A 381 22.91 -18.55 0.73
C ALA A 381 21.74 -17.59 0.98
N ALA A 382 20.78 -17.49 0.05
CA ALA A 382 19.58 -16.67 0.21
C ALA A 382 18.70 -17.14 1.38
N ALA A 383 18.55 -18.45 1.55
CA ALA A 383 17.69 -19.03 2.58
C ALA A 383 18.13 -18.67 4.00
N ARG A 384 19.41 -18.31 4.23
CA ARG A 384 19.91 -17.86 5.54
C ARG A 384 19.19 -16.62 6.07
N ALA A 385 18.66 -15.77 5.17
CA ALA A 385 17.89 -14.58 5.54
C ALA A 385 16.61 -14.90 6.34
N ARG A 386 16.13 -16.16 6.34
CA ARG A 386 14.96 -16.57 7.15
C ARG A 386 15.15 -16.38 8.66
N HIS A 387 16.41 -16.34 9.12
CA HIS A 387 16.77 -16.26 10.53
C HIS A 387 17.09 -14.85 11.03
N GLY A 388 17.15 -13.84 10.16
CA GLY A 388 17.53 -12.49 10.57
C GLY A 388 17.31 -11.43 9.50
N GLY A 389 17.16 -10.17 9.92
CA GLY A 389 16.83 -9.04 9.06
C GLY A 389 15.35 -8.65 9.12
N SER A 390 14.90 -7.86 8.14
CA SER A 390 13.52 -7.39 8.04
C SER A 390 12.53 -8.52 7.76
N ALA A 391 11.23 -8.27 7.97
CA ALA A 391 10.17 -9.24 7.63
C ALA A 391 10.26 -9.68 6.15
N THR A 392 10.52 -8.75 5.23
CA THR A 392 10.73 -9.02 3.80
C THR A 392 11.93 -9.94 3.55
N ALA A 393 13.05 -9.71 4.23
CA ALA A 393 14.23 -10.58 4.10
C ALA A 393 13.93 -11.99 4.62
N ARG A 394 13.20 -12.11 5.73
CA ARG A 394 12.81 -13.40 6.30
C ARG A 394 11.84 -14.17 5.38
N ALA A 395 10.83 -13.49 4.84
CA ALA A 395 9.90 -14.07 3.87
C ALA A 395 10.64 -14.53 2.59
N GLY A 396 11.55 -13.71 2.07
CA GLY A 396 12.40 -14.06 0.93
C GLY A 396 13.34 -15.24 1.22
N GLY A 397 13.85 -15.36 2.45
CA GLY A 397 14.61 -16.51 2.90
C GLY A 397 13.79 -17.81 2.93
N TRP A 398 12.53 -17.75 3.36
CA TRP A 398 11.61 -18.89 3.29
C TRP A 398 11.25 -19.27 1.86
N LEU A 399 11.14 -18.29 0.97
CA LEU A 399 10.94 -18.54 -0.46
C LEU A 399 12.15 -19.24 -1.10
N ALA A 400 13.37 -18.83 -0.75
CA ALA A 400 14.58 -19.53 -1.17
C ALA A 400 14.62 -20.98 -0.66
N GLU A 401 14.22 -21.20 0.61
CA GLU A 401 14.12 -22.54 1.21
C GLU A 401 13.05 -23.41 0.52
N ALA A 402 11.91 -22.84 0.14
CA ALA A 402 10.87 -23.51 -0.61
C ALA A 402 11.38 -23.95 -1.99
N LEU A 403 12.06 -23.05 -2.73
CA LEU A 403 12.65 -23.37 -4.03
C LEU A 403 13.73 -24.47 -3.94
N LEU A 404 14.57 -24.46 -2.89
CA LEU A 404 15.52 -25.55 -2.63
C LEU A 404 14.80 -26.88 -2.42
N ALA A 405 13.76 -26.88 -1.59
CA ALA A 405 13.03 -28.09 -1.27
C ALA A 405 12.27 -28.64 -2.48
N GLU A 406 11.72 -27.77 -3.33
CA GLU A 406 11.10 -28.17 -4.61
C GLU A 406 12.15 -28.83 -5.52
N ALA A 407 13.29 -28.17 -5.74
CA ALA A 407 14.35 -28.68 -6.59
C ALA A 407 14.96 -30.01 -6.09
N ALA A 408 15.00 -30.21 -4.77
CA ALA A 408 15.47 -31.43 -4.13
C ALA A 408 14.40 -32.53 -4.02
N GLY A 409 13.16 -32.28 -4.46
CA GLY A 409 12.06 -33.24 -4.33
C GLY A 409 11.66 -33.55 -2.88
N GLN A 410 11.75 -32.56 -1.98
CA GLN A 410 11.48 -32.70 -0.54
C GLN A 410 10.13 -32.06 -0.15
N PRO A 411 8.99 -32.74 -0.37
CA PRO A 411 7.65 -32.13 -0.29
C PRO A 411 7.28 -31.62 1.11
N ARG A 412 7.68 -32.35 2.17
CA ARG A 412 7.43 -31.93 3.56
C ARG A 412 8.17 -30.63 3.89
N ARG A 413 9.41 -30.49 3.41
CA ARG A 413 10.24 -29.30 3.62
C ARG A 413 9.70 -28.12 2.82
N LEU A 414 9.27 -28.35 1.58
CA LEU A 414 8.62 -27.35 0.72
C LEU A 414 7.38 -26.76 1.40
N LEU A 415 6.41 -27.59 1.78
CA LEU A 415 5.16 -27.13 2.38
C LEU A 415 5.40 -26.43 3.73
N ARG A 416 6.38 -26.89 4.52
CA ARG A 416 6.77 -26.21 5.76
C ARG A 416 7.36 -24.83 5.50
N ALA A 417 8.24 -24.69 4.50
CA ALA A 417 8.85 -23.42 4.14
C ALA A 417 7.81 -22.43 3.60
N CYS A 418 6.90 -22.88 2.73
CA CYS A 418 5.77 -22.08 2.26
C CYS A 418 4.92 -21.58 3.42
N ARG A 419 4.59 -22.46 4.38
CA ARG A 419 3.76 -22.11 5.54
C ARG A 419 4.44 -21.06 6.42
N ALA A 420 5.70 -21.28 6.79
CA ALA A 420 6.46 -20.36 7.63
C ALA A 420 6.66 -18.98 6.97
N GLY A 421 6.84 -18.95 5.64
CA GLY A 421 6.91 -17.69 4.89
C GLY A 421 5.59 -16.92 4.90
N LEU A 422 4.46 -17.61 4.70
CA LEU A 422 3.13 -16.99 4.70
C LEU A 422 2.70 -16.51 6.09
N GLU A 423 3.03 -17.25 7.16
CA GLU A 423 2.73 -16.85 8.54
C GLU A 423 3.36 -15.49 8.89
N LEU A 424 4.57 -15.19 8.39
CA LEU A 424 5.21 -13.89 8.60
C LEU A 424 4.49 -12.75 7.86
N ILE A 425 3.97 -13.02 6.67
CA ILE A 425 3.22 -12.02 5.90
C ILE A 425 1.86 -11.79 6.54
N GLU A 426 1.22 -12.84 7.05
CA GLU A 426 -0.05 -12.77 7.77
C GLU A 426 0.06 -11.96 9.07
N GLU A 427 1.11 -12.18 9.87
CA GLU A 427 1.41 -11.40 11.08
C GLU A 427 1.52 -9.90 10.76
N HIS A 428 2.27 -9.56 9.69
CA HIS A 428 2.40 -8.17 9.25
C HIS A 428 1.06 -7.59 8.78
N ARG A 429 0.26 -8.36 8.02
CA ARG A 429 -1.05 -7.94 7.50
C ARG A 429 -2.04 -7.57 8.62
N LEU A 430 -2.03 -8.28 9.75
CA LEU A 430 -2.92 -8.03 10.87
C LEU A 430 -2.66 -6.70 11.60
N THR A 431 -1.53 -6.04 11.33
CA THR A 431 -1.23 -4.70 11.86
C THR A 431 -2.03 -3.59 11.15
N PHE A 432 -2.59 -3.86 9.97
CA PHE A 432 -3.36 -2.88 9.19
C PHE A 432 -4.85 -2.87 9.55
N GLY A 433 -5.39 -1.69 9.84
CA GLY A 433 -6.82 -1.46 10.06
C GLY A 433 -7.60 -1.33 8.75
N SER A 434 -6.96 -0.78 7.72
CA SER A 434 -7.48 -0.65 6.35
C SER A 434 -7.62 -2.02 5.66
N SER A 435 -8.80 -2.30 5.12
CA SER A 435 -9.07 -3.45 4.24
C SER A 435 -8.21 -3.42 2.98
N GLU A 436 -8.01 -2.24 2.41
CA GLU A 436 -7.20 -2.03 1.22
C GLU A 436 -5.72 -2.43 1.43
N LEU A 437 -5.07 -1.96 2.51
CA LEU A 437 -3.69 -2.36 2.80
C LEU A 437 -3.58 -3.86 3.06
N ARG A 438 -4.56 -4.45 3.76
CA ARG A 438 -4.58 -5.89 4.01
C ARG A 438 -4.64 -6.68 2.71
N ALA A 439 -5.40 -6.22 1.73
CA ALA A 439 -5.50 -6.87 0.44
C ALA A 439 -4.21 -6.70 -0.38
N LEU A 440 -3.64 -5.50 -0.45
CA LEU A 440 -2.44 -5.20 -1.26
C LEU A 440 -1.18 -5.96 -0.81
N VAL A 441 -0.97 -6.09 0.51
CA VAL A 441 0.25 -6.75 1.03
C VAL A 441 0.33 -8.24 0.68
N THR A 442 -0.80 -8.88 0.34
CA THR A 442 -0.82 -10.31 -0.04
C THR A 442 -0.01 -10.60 -1.31
N ALA A 443 0.27 -9.60 -2.15
CA ALA A 443 1.14 -9.77 -3.31
C ALA A 443 2.53 -10.35 -2.96
N GLN A 444 3.02 -10.09 -1.74
CA GLN A 444 4.33 -10.56 -1.27
C GLN A 444 4.38 -12.10 -1.06
N GLY A 445 3.23 -12.75 -0.90
CA GLY A 445 3.13 -14.19 -0.63
C GLY A 445 2.77 -15.06 -1.84
N ALA A 446 2.45 -14.45 -2.98
CA ALA A 446 1.90 -15.14 -4.15
C ALA A 446 2.74 -16.34 -4.61
N GLU A 447 4.06 -16.17 -4.70
CA GLU A 447 4.97 -17.22 -5.20
C GLU A 447 5.08 -18.41 -4.23
N LEU A 448 5.00 -18.18 -2.91
CA LEU A 448 4.99 -19.25 -1.91
C LEU A 448 3.72 -20.12 -2.05
N VAL A 449 2.58 -19.48 -2.32
CA VAL A 449 1.31 -20.18 -2.57
C VAL A 449 1.39 -20.98 -3.86
N GLU A 450 1.84 -20.37 -4.95
CA GLU A 450 1.97 -21.03 -6.26
C GLU A 450 2.83 -22.30 -6.18
N LEU A 451 3.97 -22.24 -5.48
CA LEU A 451 4.84 -23.39 -5.23
C LEU A 451 4.12 -24.52 -4.48
N ALA A 452 3.35 -24.19 -3.44
CA ALA A 452 2.59 -25.17 -2.67
C ALA A 452 1.46 -25.80 -3.50
N LEU A 453 0.68 -24.98 -4.22
CA LEU A 453 -0.44 -25.42 -5.04
C LEU A 453 0.03 -26.34 -6.18
N ARG A 454 1.11 -25.95 -6.89
CA ARG A 454 1.75 -26.76 -7.94
C ARG A 454 2.15 -28.15 -7.43
N HIS A 455 2.81 -28.20 -6.27
CA HIS A 455 3.20 -29.47 -5.67
C HIS A 455 1.99 -30.35 -5.32
N LEU A 456 0.99 -29.79 -4.63
CA LEU A 456 -0.20 -30.52 -4.20
C LEU A 456 -1.03 -31.04 -5.37
N ARG A 457 -1.11 -30.25 -6.45
CA ARG A 457 -1.75 -30.66 -7.70
C ARG A 457 -1.04 -31.86 -8.32
N ARG A 458 0.30 -31.83 -8.45
CA ARG A 458 1.08 -32.98 -8.97
C ARG A 458 0.94 -34.23 -8.10
N ALA A 459 0.81 -34.05 -6.79
CA ALA A 459 0.64 -35.15 -5.84
C ALA A 459 -0.82 -35.68 -5.75
N GLY A 460 -1.80 -35.08 -6.45
CA GLY A 460 -3.20 -35.49 -6.39
C GLY A 460 -3.88 -35.26 -5.03
N ARG A 461 -3.35 -34.35 -4.20
CA ARG A 461 -3.83 -34.13 -2.82
C ARG A 461 -4.94 -33.07 -2.77
N SER A 462 -6.06 -33.32 -3.43
CA SER A 462 -7.15 -32.35 -3.67
C SER A 462 -7.71 -31.67 -2.41
N ARG A 463 -7.84 -32.41 -1.28
CA ARG A 463 -8.32 -31.83 -0.01
C ARG A 463 -7.34 -30.82 0.58
N GLU A 464 -6.04 -31.09 0.50
CA GLU A 464 -5.03 -30.15 0.97
C GLU A 464 -4.85 -29.00 0.01
N LEU A 465 -4.99 -29.24 -1.30
CA LEU A 465 -5.02 -28.19 -2.31
C LEU A 465 -6.12 -27.17 -1.99
N LEU A 466 -7.34 -27.62 -1.67
CA LEU A 466 -8.43 -26.76 -1.20
C LEU A 466 -8.03 -25.93 0.03
N GLY A 467 -7.49 -26.59 1.06
CA GLY A 467 -7.10 -25.89 2.30
C GLY A 467 -5.95 -24.89 2.12
N TRP A 468 -5.05 -25.12 1.17
CA TRP A 468 -3.98 -24.19 0.83
C TRP A 468 -4.46 -22.99 0.04
N THR A 469 -5.39 -23.18 -0.91
CA THR A 469 -6.01 -22.08 -1.65
C THR A 469 -6.77 -21.16 -0.68
N GLU A 470 -7.58 -21.74 0.21
CA GLU A 470 -8.43 -21.02 1.15
C GLU A 470 -7.66 -20.30 2.27
N ARG A 471 -6.39 -20.64 2.48
CA ARG A 471 -5.52 -19.91 3.42
C ARG A 471 -5.12 -18.53 2.90
N TRP A 472 -5.16 -18.32 1.59
CA TRP A 472 -4.66 -17.08 0.96
C TRP A 472 -5.69 -16.36 0.10
N ARG A 473 -6.77 -17.04 -0.29
CA ARG A 473 -7.88 -16.44 -1.02
C ARG A 473 -8.76 -15.58 -0.11
N ALA A 474 -9.07 -14.36 -0.54
CA ALA A 474 -10.04 -13.48 0.11
C ALA A 474 -9.84 -13.34 1.64
N THR A 475 -8.58 -13.31 2.08
CA THR A 475 -8.21 -13.25 3.51
C THR A 475 -8.44 -11.88 4.10
N ALA A 476 -8.49 -10.82 3.28
CA ALA A 476 -8.88 -9.48 3.72
C ALA A 476 -10.30 -9.49 4.29
N ILE A 477 -11.23 -10.22 3.63
CA ILE A 477 -12.66 -10.37 4.01
C ILE A 477 -12.83 -11.05 5.36
N ALA A 478 -11.83 -11.78 5.83
CA ALA A 478 -11.90 -12.54 7.05
C ALA A 478 -11.69 -11.69 8.32
N VAL A 479 -11.12 -10.49 8.18
CA VAL A 479 -10.81 -9.59 9.28
C VAL A 479 -11.70 -8.34 9.15
N PRO A 480 -12.60 -8.08 10.12
CA PRO A 480 -13.40 -6.86 10.12
C PRO A 480 -12.49 -5.63 10.03
N PRO A 481 -12.84 -4.60 9.23
CA PRO A 481 -12.14 -3.34 9.27
C PRO A 481 -12.24 -2.74 10.68
N VAL A 482 -11.22 -1.99 11.08
CA VAL A 482 -11.32 -1.18 12.31
C VAL A 482 -12.06 0.10 11.91
N PRO A 483 -13.30 0.31 12.37
CA PRO A 483 -14.00 1.54 12.04
C PRO A 483 -13.19 2.72 12.61
N PRO A 484 -13.02 3.81 11.85
CA PRO A 484 -12.43 5.03 12.40
C PRO A 484 -13.37 5.54 13.49
N ALA A 485 -12.98 5.43 14.77
CA ALA A 485 -13.78 5.91 15.88
C ALA A 485 -13.99 7.43 15.75
N ASP A 486 -15.25 7.87 15.57
CA ASP A 486 -15.69 9.27 15.50
C ASP A 486 -14.79 10.21 14.68
N ASP A 487 -14.35 9.78 13.51
CA ASP A 487 -13.53 10.61 12.62
C ASP A 487 -14.40 11.63 11.87
N GLN A 488 -14.71 12.73 12.56
CA GLN A 488 -15.38 13.92 12.02
C GLN A 488 -14.63 14.48 10.79
N GLU A 489 -13.32 14.26 10.69
CA GLU A 489 -12.52 14.72 9.56
C GLU A 489 -12.79 13.86 8.31
N LEU A 490 -12.82 12.53 8.45
CA LEU A 490 -13.21 11.63 7.37
C LEU A 490 -14.64 11.92 6.88
N LEU A 491 -15.57 12.10 7.82
CA LEU A 491 -16.95 12.50 7.55
C LEU A 491 -17.04 13.79 6.73
N GLY A 492 -16.32 14.83 7.17
CA GLY A 492 -16.24 16.11 6.46
C GLY A 492 -15.64 15.97 5.06
N ARG A 493 -14.62 15.12 4.88
CA ARG A 493 -14.01 14.86 3.56
C ARG A 493 -14.94 14.09 2.62
N LEU A 494 -15.69 13.10 3.11
CA LEU A 494 -16.69 12.35 2.32
C LEU A 494 -17.85 13.26 1.92
N ALA A 495 -18.35 14.12 2.83
CA ALA A 495 -19.37 15.11 2.51
C ALA A 495 -18.87 16.15 1.49
N ALA A 496 -17.61 16.61 1.60
CA ALA A 496 -17.00 17.49 0.61
C ALA A 496 -16.87 16.80 -0.75
N LEU A 497 -16.51 15.52 -0.78
CA LEU A 497 -16.41 14.73 -2.01
C LEU A 497 -17.75 14.70 -2.74
N ARG A 498 -18.83 14.41 -2.01
CA ARG A 498 -20.19 14.42 -2.57
C ARG A 498 -20.58 15.75 -3.17
N ARG A 499 -20.32 16.85 -2.46
CA ARG A 499 -20.58 18.21 -2.96
C ARG A 499 -19.81 18.51 -4.25
N VAL A 500 -18.54 18.10 -4.34
CA VAL A 500 -17.73 18.30 -5.56
C VAL A 500 -18.28 17.48 -6.72
N ASP A 501 -18.73 16.25 -6.49
CA ASP A 501 -19.33 15.43 -7.54
C ASP A 501 -20.66 16.01 -8.05
N GLN A 502 -21.52 16.51 -7.17
CA GLN A 502 -22.73 17.24 -7.58
C GLN A 502 -22.40 18.47 -8.45
N LEU A 503 -21.43 19.28 -8.02
CA LEU A 503 -20.96 20.44 -8.79
C LEU A 503 -20.36 20.02 -10.13
N LEU A 504 -19.66 18.89 -10.19
CA LEU A 504 -19.05 18.37 -11.42
C LEU A 504 -20.13 17.87 -12.39
N ALA A 505 -21.17 17.19 -11.91
CA ALA A 505 -22.31 16.77 -12.72
C ALA A 505 -23.06 17.98 -13.31
N ALA A 506 -23.31 19.01 -12.50
CA ALA A 506 -23.90 20.28 -12.95
C ALA A 506 -23.00 21.01 -13.97
N ALA A 507 -21.68 21.05 -13.74
CA ALA A 507 -20.73 21.68 -14.65
C ALA A 507 -20.67 20.96 -16.01
N ARG A 508 -20.75 19.62 -16.02
CA ARG A 508 -20.74 18.81 -17.26
C ARG A 508 -22.03 19.00 -18.07
N SER A 509 -23.19 18.98 -17.43
CA SER A 509 -24.47 19.22 -18.08
C SER A 509 -24.59 20.66 -18.63
N GLY A 510 -24.00 21.64 -17.95
CA GLY A 510 -23.95 23.04 -18.40
C GLY A 510 -22.78 23.42 -19.31
N GLY A 511 -21.89 22.49 -19.69
CA GLY A 511 -20.72 22.77 -20.54
C GLY A 511 -19.70 23.76 -19.95
N ALA A 512 -19.62 23.84 -18.62
CA ALA A 512 -18.83 24.87 -17.93
C ALA A 512 -17.32 24.59 -17.93
N ALA A 513 -16.52 25.65 -18.10
CA ALA A 513 -15.05 25.58 -18.04
C ALA A 513 -14.48 25.19 -16.66
N SER A 514 -15.34 25.06 -15.63
CA SER A 514 -14.95 24.66 -14.28
C SER A 514 -14.74 23.15 -14.11
N ALA A 515 -15.22 22.31 -15.02
CA ALA A 515 -15.14 20.84 -14.89
C ALA A 515 -13.70 20.31 -14.65
N PRO A 516 -12.65 20.73 -15.39
CA PRO A 516 -11.28 20.26 -15.13
C PRO A 516 -10.70 20.71 -13.78
N ARG A 517 -11.24 21.78 -13.20
CA ARG A 517 -10.86 22.21 -11.83
C ARG A 517 -11.52 21.32 -10.80
N LEU A 518 -12.82 21.03 -10.96
CA LEU A 518 -13.58 20.16 -10.07
C LEU A 518 -13.07 18.71 -10.09
N GLU A 519 -12.64 18.20 -11.24
CA GLU A 519 -12.00 16.87 -11.34
C GLU A 519 -10.70 16.79 -10.53
N ARG A 520 -9.87 17.83 -10.58
CA ARG A 520 -8.65 17.91 -9.76
C ARG A 520 -8.97 18.01 -8.27
N GLU A 521 -10.03 18.74 -7.93
CA GLU A 521 -10.50 18.86 -6.54
C GLU A 521 -11.04 17.51 -6.01
N ARG A 522 -11.81 16.80 -6.83
CA ARG A 522 -12.31 15.44 -6.54
C ARG A 522 -11.15 14.49 -6.30
N ALA A 523 -10.19 14.42 -7.22
CA ALA A 523 -9.01 13.57 -7.08
C ALA A 523 -8.20 13.91 -5.81
N ALA A 524 -8.11 15.19 -5.44
CA ALA A 524 -7.43 15.62 -4.22
C ALA A 524 -8.20 15.22 -2.95
N LEU A 525 -9.54 15.24 -2.96
CA LEU A 525 -10.37 14.77 -1.85
C LEU A 525 -10.34 13.25 -1.72
N GLU A 526 -10.43 12.51 -2.83
CA GLU A 526 -10.26 11.05 -2.88
C GLU A 526 -8.92 10.63 -2.27
N ALA A 527 -7.83 11.28 -2.69
CA ALA A 527 -6.50 11.02 -2.15
C ALA A 527 -6.43 11.25 -0.63
N ARG A 528 -7.12 12.27 -0.10
CA ARG A 528 -7.16 12.57 1.34
C ARG A 528 -8.04 11.59 2.14
N VAL A 529 -9.18 11.19 1.60
CA VAL A 529 -10.06 10.16 2.20
C VAL A 529 -9.27 8.86 2.34
N ARG A 530 -8.67 8.41 1.23
CA ARG A 530 -7.83 7.20 1.21
C ARG A 530 -6.62 7.33 2.13
N ALA A 531 -5.87 8.42 2.07
CA ALA A 531 -4.73 8.63 2.98
C ALA A 531 -5.14 8.58 4.47
N GLY A 532 -6.34 9.04 4.83
CA GLY A 532 -6.87 8.93 6.19
C GLY A 532 -7.10 7.47 6.61
N THR A 533 -7.76 6.67 5.76
CA THR A 533 -8.11 5.28 6.09
C THR A 533 -6.91 4.35 6.10
N LEU A 534 -5.90 4.59 5.26
CA LEU A 534 -4.64 3.83 5.26
C LEU A 534 -3.83 3.97 6.58
N ARG A 535 -4.15 4.96 7.42
CA ARG A 535 -3.49 5.20 8.72
C ARG A 535 -4.13 4.44 9.88
N LEU A 536 -5.23 3.73 9.63
CA LEU A 536 -5.92 2.96 10.66
C LEU A 536 -5.07 1.74 11.04
N ARG A 537 -4.92 1.54 12.36
CA ARG A 537 -4.24 0.36 12.91
C ARG A 537 -5.22 -0.77 13.14
N GLY A 538 -4.76 -1.99 12.86
CA GLY A 538 -5.50 -3.20 13.14
C GLY A 538 -5.38 -3.60 14.62
N PRO A 539 -6.24 -4.50 15.12
CA PRO A 539 -6.15 -5.03 16.48
C PRO A 539 -4.89 -5.86 16.73
N GLY A 540 -4.10 -6.17 15.69
CA GLY A 540 -2.81 -6.86 15.79
C GLY A 540 -2.90 -8.35 16.14
N TRP A 541 -4.10 -8.87 16.40
CA TRP A 541 -4.34 -10.25 16.74
C TRP A 541 -5.67 -10.74 16.18
N ARG A 542 -5.71 -12.02 15.78
CA ARG A 542 -6.92 -12.75 15.41
C ARG A 542 -6.94 -14.08 16.14
N GLU A 543 -8.12 -14.54 16.53
CA GLU A 543 -8.33 -15.92 16.95
C GLU A 543 -8.03 -16.85 15.76
N GLU A 544 -7.00 -17.70 15.88
CA GLU A 544 -6.66 -18.69 14.86
C GLU A 544 -7.82 -19.67 14.69
N ARG A 545 -8.57 -19.53 13.59
CA ARG A 545 -9.40 -20.61 13.09
C ARG A 545 -8.87 -20.99 11.72
N GLY A 546 -8.00 -21.99 11.69
CA GLY A 546 -7.54 -22.61 10.44
C GLY A 546 -8.74 -23.08 9.62
N PHE A 547 -8.60 -23.01 8.29
CA PHE A 547 -9.63 -23.53 7.39
C PHE A 547 -9.71 -25.06 7.50
N ASP A 548 -10.94 -25.57 7.67
CA ASP A 548 -11.22 -27.01 7.72
C ASP A 548 -12.17 -27.40 6.58
N CYS A 549 -11.65 -28.18 5.63
CA CYS A 549 -12.40 -28.70 4.49
C CYS A 549 -13.63 -29.50 4.91
N ARG A 550 -13.61 -30.16 6.08
CA ARG A 550 -14.76 -30.95 6.57
C ARG A 550 -15.97 -30.06 6.81
N ARG A 551 -15.76 -28.89 7.41
CA ARG A 551 -16.84 -27.92 7.67
C ARG A 551 -17.53 -27.47 6.38
N VAL A 552 -16.78 -27.30 5.28
CA VAL A 552 -17.35 -26.98 3.97
C VAL A 552 -18.22 -28.14 3.46
N LEU A 553 -17.68 -29.35 3.49
CA LEU A 553 -18.36 -30.55 3.01
C LEU A 553 -19.63 -30.86 3.82
N ASP A 554 -19.57 -30.71 5.14
CA ASP A 554 -20.70 -30.91 6.04
C ASP A 554 -21.77 -29.85 5.83
N ALA A 555 -21.36 -28.59 5.61
CA ALA A 555 -22.29 -27.52 5.30
C ALA A 555 -23.03 -27.81 3.99
N LEU A 556 -22.36 -28.19 2.90
CA LEU A 556 -23.02 -28.38 1.59
C LEU A 556 -24.26 -29.31 1.65
N GLY A 557 -24.26 -30.28 2.56
CA GLY A 557 -25.37 -31.21 2.75
C GLY A 557 -25.56 -32.16 1.55
N PRO A 558 -26.57 -33.03 1.60
CA PRO A 558 -26.85 -33.99 0.53
C PRO A 558 -27.19 -33.27 -0.79
N GLY A 559 -26.52 -33.65 -1.89
CA GLY A 559 -26.75 -33.08 -3.22
C GLY A 559 -26.16 -31.69 -3.46
N GLY A 560 -25.67 -31.01 -2.41
CA GLY A 560 -24.97 -29.73 -2.54
C GLY A 560 -23.61 -29.90 -3.23
N ARG A 561 -23.23 -28.91 -4.05
CA ARG A 561 -21.95 -28.88 -4.78
C ARG A 561 -21.24 -27.55 -4.54
N LEU A 562 -19.91 -27.59 -4.47
CA LEU A 562 -19.06 -26.40 -4.54
C LEU A 562 -17.99 -26.61 -5.60
N ALA A 563 -17.89 -25.67 -6.53
CA ALA A 563 -16.88 -25.64 -7.58
C ALA A 563 -15.89 -24.50 -7.29
N GLU A 564 -14.74 -24.83 -6.72
CA GLU A 564 -13.67 -23.86 -6.49
C GLU A 564 -12.67 -23.85 -7.64
N LEU A 565 -12.57 -22.72 -8.32
CA LEU A 565 -11.68 -22.51 -9.43
C LEU A 565 -10.34 -21.97 -8.93
N VAL A 566 -9.24 -22.59 -9.38
CA VAL A 566 -7.87 -22.26 -8.94
C VAL A 566 -6.97 -22.13 -10.16
N LEU A 567 -6.10 -21.13 -10.16
CA LEU A 567 -5.08 -20.94 -11.18
C LEU A 567 -3.77 -21.57 -10.70
N ILE A 568 -3.21 -22.51 -11.46
CA ILE A 568 -1.94 -23.17 -11.15
C ILE A 568 -1.14 -23.24 -12.45
N ASP A 569 0.07 -22.64 -12.47
CA ASP A 569 0.96 -22.61 -13.66
C ASP A 569 0.24 -22.17 -14.96
N GLY A 570 -0.59 -21.11 -14.87
CA GLY A 570 -1.35 -20.59 -16.02
C GLY A 570 -2.51 -21.47 -16.49
N THR A 571 -2.80 -22.58 -15.80
CA THR A 571 -3.93 -23.48 -16.09
C THR A 571 -5.04 -23.30 -15.07
N LEU A 572 -6.27 -23.18 -15.57
CA LEU A 572 -7.48 -23.17 -14.77
C LEU A 572 -7.87 -24.60 -14.38
N HIS A 573 -8.20 -24.72 -13.10
CA HIS A 573 -8.54 -25.97 -12.46
C HIS A 573 -9.80 -25.80 -11.63
N VAL A 574 -10.62 -26.85 -11.54
CA VAL A 574 -11.82 -26.85 -10.69
C VAL A 574 -11.70 -27.94 -9.62
N LEU A 575 -11.81 -27.54 -8.36
CA LEU A 575 -11.96 -28.42 -7.20
C LEU A 575 -13.47 -28.58 -6.93
N LEU A 576 -14.01 -29.72 -7.35
CA LEU A 576 -15.40 -30.09 -7.09
C LEU A 576 -15.52 -30.73 -5.71
N CYS A 577 -16.24 -30.06 -4.82
CA CYS A 577 -16.55 -30.51 -3.47
C CYS A 577 -18.01 -30.95 -3.38
N GLY A 578 -18.25 -32.12 -2.80
CA GLY A 578 -19.58 -32.69 -2.65
C GLY A 578 -19.50 -34.14 -2.18
N ASP A 579 -20.57 -34.63 -1.54
CA ASP A 579 -20.67 -36.02 -1.06
C ASP A 579 -19.45 -36.45 -0.20
N GLY A 580 -18.97 -35.55 0.65
CA GLY A 580 -17.81 -35.77 1.52
C GLY A 580 -16.46 -35.87 0.79
N ARG A 581 -16.39 -35.59 -0.52
CA ARG A 581 -15.18 -35.74 -1.35
C ARG A 581 -14.79 -34.42 -2.00
N VAL A 582 -13.50 -34.32 -2.34
CA VAL A 582 -12.93 -33.22 -3.13
C VAL A 582 -12.21 -33.84 -4.32
N ARG A 583 -12.64 -33.49 -5.54
CA ARG A 583 -12.06 -33.96 -6.80
C ARG A 583 -11.53 -32.78 -7.60
N SER A 584 -10.43 -32.99 -8.31
CA SER A 584 -9.69 -31.93 -8.98
C SER A 584 -9.65 -32.18 -10.47
N TYR A 585 -10.17 -31.24 -11.26
CA TYR A 585 -10.27 -31.33 -12.72
C TYR A 585 -9.41 -30.26 -13.38
N ALA A 586 -8.86 -30.56 -14.54
CA ALA A 586 -8.21 -29.55 -15.40
C ALA A 586 -9.22 -29.06 -16.42
N VAL A 587 -9.32 -27.74 -16.58
CA VAL A 587 -10.26 -27.11 -17.52
C VAL A 587 -9.50 -26.67 -18.77
N GLY A 588 -8.49 -25.82 -18.62
CA GLY A 588 -7.70 -25.31 -19.75
C GLY A 588 -6.87 -24.08 -19.38
N PRO A 589 -6.27 -23.38 -20.36
CA PRO A 589 -5.49 -22.18 -20.11
C PRO A 589 -6.32 -21.07 -19.44
N ALA A 590 -5.76 -20.45 -18.39
CA ALA A 590 -6.42 -19.38 -17.65
C ALA A 590 -6.71 -18.15 -18.54
N GLU A 591 -5.79 -17.84 -19.45
CA GLU A 591 -5.94 -16.73 -20.41
C GLU A 591 -7.18 -16.89 -21.29
N ARG A 592 -7.51 -18.12 -21.70
CA ARG A 592 -8.74 -18.41 -22.46
C ARG A 592 -9.98 -18.12 -21.61
N ALA A 593 -10.00 -18.55 -20.35
CA ALA A 593 -11.11 -18.31 -19.43
C ALA A 593 -11.35 -16.81 -19.17
N VAL A 594 -10.27 -16.05 -18.98
CA VAL A 594 -10.34 -14.59 -18.81
C VAL A 594 -10.83 -13.92 -20.10
N ALA A 595 -10.26 -14.26 -21.25
CA ALA A 595 -10.66 -13.69 -22.54
C ALA A 595 -12.13 -13.97 -22.89
N GLU A 596 -12.62 -15.19 -22.67
CA GLU A 596 -14.03 -15.54 -22.90
C GLU A 596 -14.95 -14.83 -21.91
N THR A 597 -14.51 -14.61 -20.67
CA THR A 597 -15.26 -13.83 -19.68
C THR A 597 -15.39 -12.37 -20.11
N GLU A 598 -14.28 -11.72 -20.51
CA GLU A 598 -14.28 -10.35 -21.00
C GLU A 598 -15.12 -10.20 -22.27
N PHE A 599 -14.99 -11.15 -23.20
CA PHE A 599 -15.79 -11.19 -24.42
C PHE A 599 -17.28 -11.31 -24.12
N ALA A 600 -17.68 -12.24 -23.24
CA ALA A 600 -19.08 -12.43 -22.86
C ALA A 600 -19.66 -11.17 -22.21
N ARG A 601 -18.92 -10.53 -21.30
CA ARG A 601 -19.35 -9.28 -20.66
C ARG A 601 -19.48 -8.14 -21.67
N SER A 602 -18.52 -7.98 -22.56
CA SER A 602 -18.55 -6.97 -23.63
C SER A 602 -19.75 -7.17 -24.56
N ARG A 603 -20.09 -8.43 -24.89
CA ARG A 603 -21.26 -8.77 -25.69
C ARG A 603 -22.57 -8.50 -24.96
N LEU A 604 -22.71 -8.96 -23.72
CA LEU A 604 -23.90 -8.69 -22.91
C LEU A 604 -24.16 -7.19 -22.73
N ARG A 605 -23.11 -6.39 -22.53
CA ARG A 605 -23.22 -4.92 -22.48
C ARG A 605 -23.79 -4.31 -23.77
N ARG A 606 -23.50 -4.88 -24.94
CA ARG A 606 -24.10 -4.43 -26.21
C ARG A 606 -25.55 -4.90 -26.36
N LEU A 607 -25.84 -6.12 -25.93
CA LEU A 607 -27.18 -6.71 -25.98
C LEU A 607 -28.16 -6.05 -25.00
N ALA A 608 -27.68 -5.52 -23.88
CA ALA A 608 -28.52 -4.82 -22.89
C ALA A 608 -29.28 -3.62 -23.47
N TYR A 609 -28.76 -2.99 -24.52
CA TYR A 609 -29.41 -1.88 -25.23
C TYR A 609 -30.30 -2.33 -26.40
N GLN A 610 -30.44 -3.64 -26.63
CA GLN A 610 -31.32 -4.18 -27.66
C GLN A 610 -32.65 -4.62 -27.02
N LEU A 611 -33.76 -4.27 -27.67
CA LEU A 611 -35.12 -4.61 -27.20
C LEU A 611 -35.35 -6.13 -27.11
N ARG A 612 -34.72 -6.93 -27.98
CA ARG A 612 -34.83 -8.40 -28.02
C ARG A 612 -33.52 -9.05 -28.48
N PRO A 613 -32.63 -9.49 -27.56
CA PRO A 613 -31.44 -10.24 -27.94
C PRO A 613 -31.81 -11.63 -28.50
N ASP A 614 -31.05 -12.13 -29.47
CA ASP A 614 -31.26 -13.46 -30.05
C ASP A 614 -30.96 -14.55 -29.01
N PRO A 615 -31.96 -15.40 -28.64
CA PRO A 615 -31.73 -16.51 -27.71
C PRO A 615 -30.66 -17.50 -28.18
N GLY A 616 -30.48 -17.67 -29.49
CA GLY A 616 -29.45 -18.53 -30.08
C GLY A 616 -28.05 -18.00 -29.80
N GLU A 617 -27.85 -16.69 -29.93
CA GLU A 617 -26.59 -16.01 -29.61
C GLU A 617 -26.24 -16.12 -28.12
N LEU A 618 -27.22 -15.86 -27.22
CA LEU A 618 -27.03 -16.01 -25.78
C LEU A 618 -26.64 -17.45 -25.39
N ALA A 619 -27.33 -18.44 -25.96
CA ALA A 619 -27.02 -19.84 -25.70
C ALA A 619 -25.62 -20.24 -26.21
N ALA A 620 -25.20 -19.73 -27.37
CA ALA A 620 -23.86 -19.97 -27.91
C ALA A 620 -22.77 -19.31 -27.05
N LEU A 621 -23.01 -18.08 -26.58
CA LEU A 621 -22.11 -17.36 -25.69
C LEU A 621 -21.94 -18.10 -24.35
N GLY A 622 -23.05 -18.58 -23.78
CA GLY A 622 -23.06 -19.36 -22.55
C GLY A 622 -22.30 -20.68 -22.65
N ARG A 623 -22.46 -21.42 -23.74
CA ARG A 623 -21.70 -22.66 -23.98
C ARG A 623 -20.20 -22.42 -24.09
N ARG A 624 -19.78 -21.38 -24.83
CA ARG A 624 -18.36 -21.02 -24.97
C ARG A 624 -17.73 -20.65 -23.62
N LEU A 625 -18.45 -19.85 -22.83
CA LEU A 625 -17.99 -19.46 -21.50
C LEU A 625 -17.93 -20.67 -20.57
N GLU A 626 -18.96 -21.52 -20.54
CA GLU A 626 -19.01 -22.73 -19.72
C GLU A 626 -17.85 -23.69 -20.01
N GLU A 627 -17.55 -23.93 -21.29
CA GLU A 627 -16.41 -24.76 -21.70
C GLU A 627 -15.09 -24.18 -21.19
N ALA A 628 -14.93 -22.85 -21.24
CA ALA A 628 -13.71 -22.17 -20.83
C ALA A 628 -13.50 -22.12 -19.31
N VAL A 629 -14.58 -22.03 -18.51
CA VAL A 629 -14.49 -21.83 -17.04
C VAL A 629 -14.80 -23.07 -16.21
N LEU A 630 -15.68 -23.98 -16.67
CA LEU A 630 -16.03 -25.22 -15.98
C LEU A 630 -15.56 -26.47 -16.72
N GLY A 631 -15.54 -26.43 -18.06
CA GLY A 631 -15.15 -27.54 -18.92
C GLY A 631 -15.83 -28.86 -18.52
N PRO A 632 -15.07 -29.93 -18.18
CA PRO A 632 -15.64 -31.24 -17.88
C PRO A 632 -16.47 -31.29 -16.58
N VAL A 633 -16.43 -30.24 -15.75
CA VAL A 633 -17.17 -30.20 -14.48
C VAL A 633 -18.62 -29.76 -14.67
N ALA A 634 -18.95 -29.04 -15.75
CA ALA A 634 -20.29 -28.48 -15.94
C ALA A 634 -21.45 -29.50 -15.77
N PRO A 635 -21.40 -30.71 -16.36
CA PRO A 635 -22.48 -31.69 -16.18
C PRO A 635 -22.61 -32.21 -14.74
N LEU A 636 -21.57 -32.09 -13.92
CA LEU A 636 -21.53 -32.59 -12.54
C LEU A 636 -22.12 -31.61 -11.52
N LEU A 637 -22.43 -30.38 -11.94
CA LEU A 637 -23.05 -29.35 -11.11
C LEU A 637 -24.58 -29.38 -11.18
N ALA A 638 -25.16 -30.13 -12.12
CA ALA A 638 -26.60 -30.24 -12.28
C ALA A 638 -27.24 -31.08 -11.16
N GLY A 639 -28.48 -30.72 -10.76
CA GLY A 639 -29.32 -31.56 -9.88
C GLY A 639 -29.33 -31.21 -8.40
N GLY A 640 -28.67 -30.12 -7.96
CA GLY A 640 -28.68 -29.65 -6.58
C GLY A 640 -28.09 -28.24 -6.43
N PRO A 641 -28.20 -27.59 -5.26
CA PRO A 641 -27.66 -26.25 -5.05
C PRO A 641 -26.14 -26.22 -5.23
N CYS A 642 -25.64 -25.16 -5.87
CA CYS A 642 -24.24 -25.02 -6.25
C CYS A 642 -23.61 -23.75 -5.68
N VAL A 643 -22.37 -23.83 -5.23
CA VAL A 643 -21.55 -22.66 -4.85
C VAL A 643 -20.36 -22.59 -5.79
N VAL A 644 -20.21 -21.48 -6.49
CA VAL A 644 -19.05 -21.23 -7.36
C VAL A 644 -18.06 -20.34 -6.61
N VAL A 645 -16.82 -20.76 -6.49
CA VAL A 645 -15.73 -19.98 -5.86
C VAL A 645 -14.67 -19.67 -6.92
N PRO A 646 -14.80 -18.56 -7.65
CA PRO A 646 -13.84 -18.21 -8.71
C PRO A 646 -12.58 -17.53 -8.19
N PRO A 647 -11.44 -17.59 -8.93
CA PRO A 647 -10.36 -16.64 -8.72
C PRO A 647 -10.88 -15.22 -8.94
N SER A 648 -10.26 -14.26 -8.26
CA SER A 648 -10.62 -12.84 -8.29
C SER A 648 -10.82 -12.30 -9.71
N VAL A 649 -9.94 -12.69 -10.65
CA VAL A 649 -9.99 -12.32 -12.06
C VAL A 649 -11.22 -12.87 -12.83
N LEU A 650 -11.87 -13.93 -12.35
CA LEU A 650 -13.09 -14.51 -12.93
C LEU A 650 -14.34 -14.23 -12.10
N HIS A 651 -14.24 -13.47 -11.00
CA HIS A 651 -15.38 -13.24 -10.11
C HIS A 651 -16.53 -12.52 -10.81
N ALA A 652 -16.23 -11.64 -11.75
CA ALA A 652 -17.22 -10.89 -12.54
C ALA A 652 -17.78 -11.67 -13.74
N ALA A 653 -17.52 -12.98 -13.88
CA ALA A 653 -18.07 -13.76 -14.98
C ALA A 653 -19.61 -13.82 -14.91
N PRO A 654 -20.32 -13.79 -16.05
CA PRO A 654 -21.78 -13.89 -16.08
C PRO A 654 -22.21 -15.35 -15.81
N TRP A 655 -22.10 -15.79 -14.57
CA TRP A 655 -22.38 -17.18 -14.14
C TRP A 655 -23.80 -17.65 -14.49
N GLY A 656 -24.77 -16.74 -14.53
CA GLY A 656 -26.15 -17.03 -14.93
C GLY A 656 -26.30 -17.42 -16.41
N LEU A 657 -25.32 -17.07 -17.26
CA LEU A 657 -25.29 -17.41 -18.68
C LEU A 657 -24.93 -18.89 -18.93
N LEU A 658 -24.31 -19.57 -17.97
CA LEU A 658 -23.83 -20.94 -18.15
C LEU A 658 -25.02 -21.93 -18.16
N PRO A 659 -25.12 -22.79 -19.20
CA PRO A 659 -26.21 -23.77 -19.31
C PRO A 659 -26.41 -24.65 -18.05
N SER A 660 -25.34 -25.15 -17.45
CA SER A 660 -25.39 -26.00 -16.24
C SER A 660 -25.88 -25.27 -14.99
N LEU A 661 -25.75 -23.94 -14.96
CA LEU A 661 -26.16 -23.11 -13.83
C LEU A 661 -27.54 -22.46 -14.05
N ARG A 662 -28.06 -22.43 -15.28
CA ARG A 662 -29.32 -21.76 -15.64
C ARG A 662 -30.56 -22.31 -14.92
N GLU A 663 -30.60 -23.61 -14.66
CA GLU A 663 -31.69 -24.26 -13.91
C GLU A 663 -31.32 -24.59 -12.46
N THR A 664 -30.11 -24.22 -12.05
CA THR A 664 -29.53 -24.55 -10.74
C THR A 664 -29.59 -23.35 -9.81
N ALA A 665 -29.95 -23.58 -8.54
CA ALA A 665 -29.84 -22.55 -7.51
C ALA A 665 -28.36 -22.41 -7.19
N PHE A 666 -27.76 -21.27 -7.54
CA PHE A 666 -26.34 -21.06 -7.31
C PHE A 666 -26.04 -19.74 -6.61
N SER A 667 -24.95 -19.74 -5.85
CA SER A 667 -24.29 -18.53 -5.38
C SER A 667 -22.83 -18.50 -5.81
N VAL A 668 -22.26 -17.30 -5.86
CA VAL A 668 -20.85 -17.05 -6.11
C VAL A 668 -20.24 -16.58 -4.80
N ALA A 669 -19.12 -17.14 -4.36
CA ALA A 669 -18.47 -16.71 -3.13
C ALA A 669 -17.01 -16.33 -3.38
N PRO A 670 -16.48 -15.28 -2.72
CA PRO A 670 -15.06 -14.92 -2.81
C PRO A 670 -14.11 -16.03 -2.35
N SER A 671 -14.57 -16.88 -1.42
CA SER A 671 -13.86 -18.04 -0.88
C SER A 671 -14.85 -19.01 -0.23
N ALA A 672 -14.49 -20.29 -0.11
CA ALA A 672 -15.29 -21.27 0.63
C ALA A 672 -15.40 -20.88 2.12
N ALA A 673 -14.36 -20.27 2.68
CA ALA A 673 -14.34 -19.72 4.03
C ALA A 673 -15.31 -18.54 4.19
N ALA A 674 -15.42 -17.66 3.20
CA ALA A 674 -16.39 -16.56 3.21
C ALA A 674 -17.82 -17.10 3.12
N TRP A 675 -18.07 -18.08 2.26
CA TRP A 675 -19.36 -18.76 2.18
C TRP A 675 -19.77 -19.42 3.51
N LEU A 676 -18.84 -20.12 4.18
CA LEU A 676 -19.11 -20.70 5.49
C LEU A 676 -19.47 -19.65 6.55
N ARG A 677 -18.78 -18.49 6.56
CA ARG A 677 -19.10 -17.39 7.49
C ARG A 677 -20.48 -16.81 7.21
N ALA A 678 -20.77 -16.54 5.93
CA ALA A 678 -22.06 -16.05 5.49
C ALA A 678 -23.20 -17.00 5.90
N ARG A 679 -23.00 -18.31 5.71
CA ARG A 679 -24.00 -19.33 6.06
C ARG A 679 -24.20 -19.48 7.57
N ALA A 680 -23.15 -19.30 8.36
CA ALA A 680 -23.23 -19.32 9.82
C ALA A 680 -23.85 -18.03 10.39
N SER A 681 -24.07 -17.00 9.58
CA SER A 681 -24.61 -15.73 10.04
C SER A 681 -26.12 -15.82 10.26
N ALA A 682 -26.59 -15.33 11.40
CA ALA A 682 -28.00 -15.25 11.74
C ALA A 682 -28.58 -13.85 11.43
N PRO A 683 -29.83 -13.77 10.94
CA PRO A 683 -30.50 -12.48 10.75
C PRO A 683 -30.62 -11.72 12.09
N PRO A 684 -30.47 -10.38 12.08
CA PRO A 684 -30.67 -9.55 13.26
C PRO A 684 -32.10 -9.70 13.80
N PRO A 685 -32.29 -9.97 15.11
CA PRO A 685 -33.62 -9.97 15.71
C PRO A 685 -34.20 -8.55 15.67
N GLY A 686 -35.41 -8.41 15.11
CA GLY A 686 -36.08 -7.11 14.95
C GLY A 686 -35.56 -6.24 13.80
N GLY A 687 -34.69 -6.74 12.93
CA GLY A 687 -34.24 -5.99 11.74
C GLY A 687 -35.35 -5.88 10.69
N GLY A 688 -35.72 -4.65 10.33
CA GLY A 688 -36.71 -4.34 9.30
C GLY A 688 -36.18 -4.51 7.86
N VAL A 689 -37.04 -4.16 6.90
CA VAL A 689 -36.73 -4.08 5.46
C VAL A 689 -36.48 -2.62 5.08
N VAL A 690 -35.47 -2.34 4.27
CA VAL A 690 -35.16 -0.99 3.80
C VAL A 690 -35.19 -0.98 2.27
N LEU A 691 -35.97 -0.06 1.68
CA LEU A 691 -36.07 0.14 0.24
C LEU A 691 -35.54 1.54 -0.10
N VAL A 692 -34.60 1.62 -1.04
CA VAL A 692 -33.93 2.87 -1.43
C VAL A 692 -34.05 3.06 -2.94
N GLY A 693 -34.67 4.17 -3.36
CA GLY A 693 -34.70 4.64 -4.73
C GLY A 693 -33.79 5.86 -4.92
N GLY A 694 -32.72 5.70 -5.71
CA GLY A 694 -31.79 6.78 -6.04
C GLY A 694 -32.27 7.70 -7.17
N PRO A 695 -31.62 8.86 -7.37
CA PRO A 695 -32.00 9.83 -8.40
C PRO A 695 -31.72 9.32 -9.82
N ASP A 696 -32.51 9.81 -10.78
CA ASP A 696 -32.31 9.61 -12.23
C ASP A 696 -32.23 8.14 -12.71
N VAL A 697 -32.80 7.20 -11.93
CA VAL A 697 -32.96 5.80 -12.36
C VAL A 697 -34.35 5.60 -12.95
N PRO A 698 -34.47 5.27 -14.25
CA PRO A 698 -35.75 4.94 -14.86
C PRO A 698 -36.44 3.80 -14.11
N ASN A 699 -37.75 3.91 -13.89
CA ASN A 699 -38.59 2.92 -13.20
C ASN A 699 -38.24 2.59 -11.74
N ALA A 700 -37.19 3.17 -11.12
CA ALA A 700 -36.87 2.88 -9.71
C ALA A 700 -38.05 3.15 -8.78
N LYS A 701 -38.79 4.25 -8.99
CA LYS A 701 -40.01 4.54 -8.22
C LYS A 701 -41.07 3.43 -8.36
N ALA A 702 -41.30 2.96 -9.59
CA ALA A 702 -42.27 1.89 -9.84
C ALA A 702 -41.81 0.55 -9.22
N GLU A 703 -40.50 0.29 -9.24
CA GLU A 703 -39.89 -0.87 -8.60
C GLU A 703 -40.06 -0.85 -7.09
N ILE A 704 -39.73 0.27 -6.44
CA ILE A 704 -39.84 0.43 -4.99
C ILE A 704 -41.31 0.30 -4.55
N GLN A 705 -42.25 0.96 -5.22
CA GLN A 705 -43.68 0.87 -4.92
C GLN A 705 -44.21 -0.56 -5.05
N ALA A 706 -43.85 -1.26 -6.13
CA ALA A 706 -44.30 -2.65 -6.32
C ALA A 706 -43.69 -3.62 -5.29
N ILE A 707 -42.48 -3.35 -4.80
CA ILE A 707 -41.84 -4.15 -3.75
C ILE A 707 -42.44 -3.83 -2.37
N GLU A 708 -42.76 -2.57 -2.10
CA GLU A 708 -43.37 -2.10 -0.86
C GLU A 708 -44.67 -2.87 -0.55
N GLU A 709 -45.52 -3.06 -1.57
CA GLU A 709 -46.78 -3.81 -1.48
C GLU A 709 -46.61 -5.29 -1.05
N LEU A 710 -45.40 -5.86 -1.15
CA LEU A 710 -45.10 -7.24 -0.76
C LEU A 710 -44.77 -7.40 0.73
N TYR A 711 -44.60 -6.31 1.48
CA TYR A 711 -44.17 -6.34 2.87
C TYR A 711 -45.18 -5.64 3.79
N GLU A 712 -45.81 -6.42 4.67
CA GLU A 712 -46.65 -5.92 5.77
C GLU A 712 -45.81 -5.59 7.05
N ASP A 713 -44.51 -5.37 6.90
CA ASP A 713 -43.55 -5.23 8.00
C ASP A 713 -43.65 -3.83 8.63
N PRO A 714 -44.02 -3.68 9.92
CA PRO A 714 -44.06 -2.37 10.59
C PRO A 714 -42.67 -1.71 10.73
N GLY A 715 -41.59 -2.45 10.47
CA GLY A 715 -40.22 -1.94 10.38
C GLY A 715 -39.75 -1.59 8.97
N LEU A 716 -40.64 -1.58 7.97
CA LEU A 716 -40.33 -1.18 6.59
C LEU A 716 -39.97 0.31 6.52
N THR A 717 -38.80 0.61 5.96
CA THR A 717 -38.33 1.99 5.73
C THR A 717 -38.15 2.20 4.23
N VAL A 718 -38.79 3.24 3.68
CA VAL A 718 -38.65 3.62 2.27
C VAL A 718 -37.97 4.99 2.18
N LEU A 719 -36.87 5.06 1.41
CA LEU A 719 -36.14 6.29 1.13
C LEU A 719 -36.18 6.54 -0.39
N GLU A 720 -36.94 7.56 -0.80
CA GLU A 720 -37.07 7.97 -2.21
C GLU A 720 -37.32 9.48 -2.33
N GLY A 721 -37.28 10.00 -3.57
CA GLY A 721 -37.79 11.33 -3.90
C GLY A 721 -37.10 12.50 -3.18
N GLY A 722 -35.77 12.42 -2.98
CA GLY A 722 -34.97 13.44 -2.28
C GLY A 722 -34.61 13.07 -0.84
N THR A 723 -35.12 11.95 -0.31
CA THR A 723 -34.81 11.47 1.05
C THR A 723 -33.71 10.40 1.08
N ALA A 724 -33.35 9.83 -0.08
CA ALA A 724 -32.31 8.82 -0.21
C ALA A 724 -30.92 9.47 -0.18
N THR A 725 -30.58 10.13 0.93
CA THR A 725 -29.26 10.71 1.19
C THR A 725 -28.31 9.66 1.77
N ALA A 726 -27.00 9.82 1.56
CA ALA A 726 -26.00 8.87 2.06
C ALA A 726 -26.08 8.66 3.57
N GLN A 727 -26.34 9.72 4.35
CA GLN A 727 -26.50 9.59 5.79
C GLN A 727 -27.77 8.79 6.15
N ALA A 728 -28.93 9.15 5.58
CA ALA A 728 -30.19 8.46 5.86
C ALA A 728 -30.14 6.98 5.45
N VAL A 729 -29.52 6.68 4.31
CA VAL A 729 -29.32 5.30 3.83
C VAL A 729 -28.43 4.53 4.80
N LEU A 730 -27.28 5.08 5.22
CA LEU A 730 -26.38 4.41 6.17
C LEU A 730 -27.08 4.14 7.51
N GLU A 731 -27.85 5.09 8.02
CA GLU A 731 -28.60 4.94 9.27
C GLU A 731 -29.68 3.86 9.17
N ALA A 732 -30.41 3.81 8.04
CA ALA A 732 -31.48 2.82 7.83
C ALA A 732 -30.93 1.40 7.63
N VAL A 733 -29.84 1.23 6.89
CA VAL A 733 -29.30 -0.11 6.56
C VAL A 733 -28.45 -0.72 7.68
N ASP A 734 -28.03 0.06 8.68
CA ASP A 734 -27.22 -0.41 9.81
C ASP A 734 -27.99 -1.44 10.66
N GLY A 735 -27.67 -2.71 10.46
CA GLY A 735 -28.30 -3.84 11.16
C GLY A 735 -29.68 -4.25 10.64
N CYS A 736 -30.10 -3.81 9.44
CA CYS A 736 -31.37 -4.25 8.87
C CYS A 736 -31.32 -5.71 8.37
N ARG A 737 -32.49 -6.33 8.19
CA ARG A 737 -32.59 -7.73 7.73
C ARG A 737 -32.43 -7.85 6.22
N LEU A 738 -32.98 -6.89 5.48
CA LEU A 738 -32.92 -6.83 4.03
C LEU A 738 -32.88 -5.36 3.60
N ALA A 739 -31.89 -5.00 2.81
CA ALA A 739 -31.87 -3.73 2.09
C ALA A 739 -32.03 -3.98 0.59
N HIS A 740 -32.83 -3.15 -0.08
CA HIS A 740 -32.93 -3.08 -1.53
C HIS A 740 -32.52 -1.68 -1.97
N VAL A 741 -31.60 -1.58 -2.93
CA VAL A 741 -31.15 -0.30 -3.46
C VAL A 741 -31.26 -0.31 -4.99
N ALA A 742 -32.20 0.47 -5.51
CA ALA A 742 -32.37 0.80 -6.92
C ALA A 742 -31.72 2.16 -7.19
N ALA A 743 -30.47 2.15 -7.64
CA ALA A 743 -29.64 3.36 -7.83
C ALA A 743 -28.66 3.17 -9.01
N HIS A 744 -28.07 4.24 -9.54
CA HIS A 744 -26.93 4.06 -10.46
C HIS A 744 -25.71 3.55 -9.70
N GLY A 745 -25.05 2.52 -10.24
CA GLY A 745 -23.78 1.99 -9.72
C GLY A 745 -22.61 2.46 -10.57
N THR A 746 -21.47 2.78 -9.96
CA THR A 746 -20.22 3.05 -10.67
C THR A 746 -19.10 2.19 -10.11
N PHE A 747 -18.50 1.35 -10.95
CA PHE A 747 -17.32 0.56 -10.60
C PHE A 747 -16.03 1.27 -11.02
N ARG A 748 -15.04 1.26 -10.13
CA ARG A 748 -13.72 1.88 -10.36
C ARG A 748 -12.59 0.88 -10.12
N ALA A 749 -12.02 0.33 -11.19
CA ALA A 749 -10.89 -0.59 -11.08
C ALA A 749 -9.59 0.09 -10.60
N ASP A 750 -9.43 1.38 -10.87
CA ASP A 750 -8.31 2.21 -10.44
C ASP A 750 -8.35 2.53 -8.93
N SER A 751 -9.54 2.50 -8.35
CA SER A 751 -9.80 2.90 -6.97
C SER A 751 -11.05 2.19 -6.44
N PRO A 752 -10.95 0.89 -6.13
CA PRO A 752 -12.12 0.03 -5.91
C PRO A 752 -13.02 0.47 -4.76
N MET A 753 -12.44 1.03 -3.69
CA MET A 753 -13.18 1.55 -2.52
C MET A 753 -13.97 2.84 -2.83
N PHE A 754 -13.65 3.54 -3.92
CA PHE A 754 -14.43 4.66 -4.45
C PHE A 754 -15.48 4.25 -5.48
N SER A 755 -15.69 2.94 -5.70
CA SER A 755 -16.92 2.48 -6.35
C SER A 755 -18.11 2.94 -5.52
N SER A 756 -19.18 3.39 -6.18
CA SER A 756 -20.26 4.10 -5.51
C SER A 756 -21.65 3.75 -6.01
N LEU A 757 -22.64 3.90 -5.13
CA LEU A 757 -24.05 4.00 -5.47
C LEU A 757 -24.43 5.50 -5.49
N HIS A 758 -25.10 5.96 -6.54
CA HIS A 758 -25.52 7.36 -6.66
C HIS A 758 -26.81 7.59 -5.88
N LEU A 759 -26.75 8.52 -4.93
CA LEU A 759 -27.83 8.91 -4.03
C LEU A 759 -28.18 10.40 -4.24
N ASP A 760 -29.25 10.87 -3.60
CA ASP A 760 -29.76 12.24 -3.80
C ASP A 760 -28.73 13.33 -3.46
N ASP A 761 -27.87 13.08 -2.47
CA ASP A 761 -26.82 14.00 -2.03
C ASP A 761 -25.43 13.69 -2.62
N GLY A 762 -25.30 12.69 -3.50
CA GLY A 762 -24.05 12.31 -4.17
C GLY A 762 -23.68 10.83 -3.98
N PRO A 763 -22.42 10.43 -4.23
CA PRO A 763 -21.99 9.03 -4.13
C PRO A 763 -21.95 8.50 -2.68
N LEU A 764 -22.46 7.29 -2.49
CA LEU A 764 -22.21 6.41 -1.34
C LEU A 764 -21.12 5.41 -1.69
N THR A 765 -19.96 5.49 -1.04
CA THR A 765 -18.75 4.72 -1.39
C THR A 765 -18.52 3.52 -0.48
N GLY A 766 -17.55 2.66 -0.82
CA GLY A 766 -17.11 1.57 0.06
C GLY A 766 -16.61 2.09 1.42
N TYR A 767 -15.97 3.26 1.46
CA TYR A 767 -15.53 3.92 2.70
C TYR A 767 -16.69 4.36 3.59
N ASP A 768 -17.86 4.64 3.01
CA ASP A 768 -19.05 4.93 3.78
C ASP A 768 -19.62 3.65 4.41
N LEU A 769 -19.67 2.57 3.63
CA LEU A 769 -20.20 1.29 4.08
C LEU A 769 -19.35 0.65 5.18
N GLU A 770 -18.02 0.81 5.14
CA GLU A 770 -17.12 0.32 6.21
C GLU A 770 -17.36 0.98 7.57
N ARG A 771 -18.16 2.05 7.64
CA ARG A 771 -18.52 2.73 8.88
C ARG A 771 -19.77 2.15 9.56
N LEU A 772 -20.49 1.24 8.91
CA LEU A 772 -21.64 0.56 9.52
C LEU A 772 -21.18 -0.23 10.75
N ARG A 773 -21.96 -0.18 11.83
CA ARG A 773 -21.69 -1.00 13.03
C ARG A 773 -22.03 -2.46 12.75
N ARG A 774 -23.10 -2.69 12.00
CA ARG A 774 -23.55 -4.00 11.52
C ARG A 774 -24.04 -3.84 10.09
N ALA A 775 -23.45 -4.58 9.15
CA ALA A 775 -23.96 -4.57 7.78
C ALA A 775 -25.38 -5.16 7.69
N PRO A 776 -26.17 -4.79 6.66
CA PRO A 776 -27.42 -5.45 6.35
C PRO A 776 -27.20 -6.95 6.21
N TYR A 777 -28.11 -7.77 6.78
CA TYR A 777 -27.99 -9.22 6.70
C TYR A 777 -28.05 -9.71 5.25
N ARG A 778 -28.92 -9.12 4.44
CA ARG A 778 -29.00 -9.33 2.99
C ARG A 778 -29.14 -7.99 2.26
N LEU A 779 -28.58 -7.91 1.06
CA LEU A 779 -28.67 -6.73 0.20
C LEU A 779 -29.08 -7.12 -1.22
N VAL A 780 -29.97 -6.37 -1.83
CA VAL A 780 -30.31 -6.43 -3.25
C VAL A 780 -29.89 -5.11 -3.88
N LEU A 781 -29.01 -5.17 -4.88
CA LEU A 781 -28.53 -4.04 -5.64
C LEU A 781 -29.11 -4.10 -7.05
N SER A 782 -30.21 -3.39 -7.26
CA SER A 782 -30.79 -3.14 -8.60
C SER A 782 -30.04 -1.99 -9.26
N SER A 783 -28.75 -2.22 -9.51
CA SER A 783 -27.84 -1.20 -10.03
C SER A 783 -26.84 -1.83 -11.00
N CYS A 784 -26.61 -1.17 -12.14
CA CYS A 784 -25.65 -1.62 -13.14
C CYS A 784 -24.24 -1.75 -12.55
N ASP A 785 -23.51 -2.80 -12.94
CA ASP A 785 -22.09 -3.02 -12.60
C ASP A 785 -21.78 -3.08 -11.08
N SER A 786 -22.77 -3.30 -10.23
CA SER A 786 -22.66 -3.27 -8.76
C SER A 786 -22.04 -4.52 -8.14
N ALA A 787 -22.06 -5.66 -8.84
CA ALA A 787 -21.37 -6.88 -8.42
C ALA A 787 -19.85 -6.86 -8.74
N GLN A 788 -19.36 -5.83 -9.42
CA GLN A 788 -17.96 -5.77 -9.83
C GLN A 788 -17.05 -5.50 -8.63
N MET A 789 -15.98 -6.28 -8.58
CA MET A 789 -14.92 -6.17 -7.60
C MET A 789 -13.58 -6.22 -8.34
N ALA A 790 -12.63 -5.41 -7.89
CA ALA A 790 -11.31 -5.40 -8.48
C ALA A 790 -10.45 -6.50 -7.86
N ALA A 791 -9.77 -7.27 -8.70
CA ALA A 791 -8.71 -8.17 -8.28
C ALA A 791 -7.50 -7.35 -7.82
N VAL A 792 -7.07 -7.56 -6.58
CA VAL A 792 -5.89 -6.89 -6.01
C VAL A 792 -5.02 -7.90 -5.26
N GLY A 793 -3.78 -7.52 -4.97
CA GLY A 793 -2.87 -8.39 -4.21
C GLY A 793 -2.69 -9.76 -4.87
N ALA A 794 -2.76 -10.81 -4.08
CA ALA A 794 -2.63 -12.21 -4.50
C ALA A 794 -3.98 -12.94 -4.33
N ASP A 795 -4.92 -12.61 -5.21
CA ASP A 795 -6.29 -13.18 -5.24
C ASP A 795 -7.25 -12.65 -4.17
N GLU A 796 -7.10 -11.36 -3.85
CA GLU A 796 -8.01 -10.59 -3.01
C GLU A 796 -9.00 -9.78 -3.87
N LEU A 797 -10.11 -9.37 -3.26
CA LEU A 797 -11.16 -8.57 -3.90
C LEU A 797 -11.41 -7.30 -3.10
N LEU A 798 -11.54 -6.17 -3.80
CA LEU A 798 -11.97 -4.89 -3.23
C LEU A 798 -13.13 -4.29 -4.04
N GLY A 799 -14.03 -3.58 -3.36
CA GLY A 799 -15.23 -2.98 -3.92
C GLY A 799 -16.39 -2.90 -2.92
N LEU A 800 -17.53 -2.35 -3.35
CA LEU A 800 -18.74 -2.18 -2.53
C LEU A 800 -19.22 -3.51 -1.91
N ALA A 801 -19.37 -4.55 -2.73
CA ALA A 801 -19.83 -5.86 -2.27
C ALA A 801 -18.87 -6.47 -1.23
N THR A 802 -17.55 -6.36 -1.43
CA THR A 802 -16.60 -6.83 -0.42
C THR A 802 -16.70 -6.06 0.88
N ALA A 803 -16.87 -4.74 0.88
CA ALA A 803 -16.97 -3.93 2.11
C ALA A 803 -18.09 -4.45 3.04
N LEU A 804 -19.22 -4.86 2.45
CA LEU A 804 -20.36 -5.43 3.18
C LEU A 804 -20.12 -6.88 3.63
N LEU A 805 -19.53 -7.72 2.77
CA LEU A 805 -19.15 -9.09 3.14
C LEU A 805 -18.13 -9.12 4.29
N HIS A 806 -17.21 -8.14 4.34
CA HIS A 806 -16.26 -7.96 5.45
C HIS A 806 -16.98 -7.68 6.79
N LEU A 807 -18.12 -6.99 6.74
CA LEU A 807 -18.93 -6.59 7.89
C LEU A 807 -20.03 -7.61 8.27
N GLY A 808 -20.08 -8.76 7.58
CA GLY A 808 -20.94 -9.88 7.95
C GLY A 808 -22.27 -9.98 7.20
N THR A 809 -22.43 -9.29 6.06
CA THR A 809 -23.58 -9.55 5.16
C THR A 809 -23.56 -11.02 4.71
N ALA A 810 -24.69 -11.71 4.86
CA ALA A 810 -24.82 -13.12 4.53
C ALA A 810 -25.01 -13.35 3.02
N GLY A 811 -25.60 -12.39 2.32
CA GLY A 811 -25.62 -12.46 0.86
C GLY A 811 -26.07 -11.17 0.18
N ILE A 812 -25.61 -11.00 -1.06
CA ILE A 812 -25.83 -9.82 -1.89
C ILE A 812 -26.33 -10.30 -3.26
N VAL A 813 -27.45 -9.81 -3.75
CA VAL A 813 -27.83 -9.94 -5.16
C VAL A 813 -27.38 -8.67 -5.87
N ALA A 814 -26.57 -8.80 -6.91
CA ALA A 814 -26.04 -7.66 -7.65
C ALA A 814 -25.78 -8.03 -9.12
N SER A 815 -25.70 -7.03 -9.99
CA SER A 815 -25.49 -7.25 -11.42
C SER A 815 -24.01 -7.21 -11.83
N VAL A 816 -23.57 -8.16 -12.64
CA VAL A 816 -22.19 -8.23 -13.21
C VAL A 816 -22.07 -7.60 -14.60
N VAL A 817 -23.19 -7.29 -15.24
CA VAL A 817 -23.32 -6.61 -16.54
C VAL A 817 -24.44 -5.56 -16.47
N PRO A 818 -24.52 -4.62 -17.43
CA PRO A 818 -25.64 -3.68 -17.49
C PRO A 818 -26.98 -4.41 -17.61
N VAL A 819 -27.98 -3.89 -16.89
CA VAL A 819 -29.33 -4.46 -16.81
C VAL A 819 -30.23 -3.69 -17.79
N ASN A 820 -31.20 -4.36 -18.40
CA ASN A 820 -32.24 -3.70 -19.19
C ASN A 820 -33.40 -3.30 -18.26
N ASP A 821 -33.68 -1.99 -18.19
CA ASP A 821 -34.67 -1.39 -17.28
C ASP A 821 -36.10 -1.95 -17.45
N GLU A 822 -36.48 -2.42 -18.66
CA GLU A 822 -37.81 -3.01 -18.91
C GLU A 822 -37.98 -4.39 -18.24
N ASN A 823 -36.88 -5.13 -18.04
CA ASN A 823 -36.88 -6.47 -17.46
C ASN A 823 -36.49 -6.50 -15.98
N ALA A 824 -35.87 -5.42 -15.47
CA ALA A 824 -35.40 -5.31 -14.10
C ALA A 824 -36.55 -5.38 -13.08
N VAL A 825 -37.61 -4.58 -13.28
CA VAL A 825 -38.72 -4.47 -12.32
C VAL A 825 -39.45 -5.81 -12.11
N PRO A 826 -39.91 -6.54 -13.16
CA PRO A 826 -40.55 -7.83 -12.97
C PRO A 826 -39.64 -8.89 -12.33
N LEU A 827 -38.33 -8.82 -12.57
CA LEU A 827 -37.36 -9.69 -11.93
C LEU A 827 -37.24 -9.39 -10.43
N MET A 828 -37.13 -8.11 -10.05
CA MET A 828 -36.98 -7.70 -8.65
C MET A 828 -38.25 -7.98 -7.83
N VAL A 829 -39.43 -7.73 -8.39
CA VAL A 829 -40.71 -8.07 -7.74
C VAL A 829 -40.80 -9.58 -7.48
N ARG A 830 -40.48 -10.43 -8.48
CA ARG A 830 -40.47 -11.90 -8.30
C ARG A 830 -39.42 -12.37 -7.29
N LEU A 831 -38.25 -11.73 -7.28
CA LEU A 831 -37.19 -12.01 -6.31
C LEU A 831 -37.69 -11.71 -4.90
N HIS A 832 -38.29 -10.53 -4.66
CA HIS A 832 -38.81 -10.13 -3.36
C HIS A 832 -39.98 -11.01 -2.89
N ALA A 833 -40.87 -11.44 -3.79
CA ALA A 833 -41.93 -12.41 -3.46
C ALA A 833 -41.34 -13.78 -3.00
N GLY A 834 -40.23 -14.20 -3.60
CA GLY A 834 -39.48 -15.37 -3.13
C GLY A 834 -38.86 -15.14 -1.75
N LEU A 835 -38.29 -13.96 -1.51
CA LEU A 835 -37.66 -13.62 -0.22
C LEU A 835 -38.68 -13.47 0.91
N SER A 836 -39.84 -12.85 0.65
CA SER A 836 -40.91 -12.70 1.64
C SER A 836 -41.54 -14.04 2.04
N SER A 837 -41.57 -15.01 1.11
CA SER A 837 -41.99 -16.40 1.39
C SER A 837 -40.91 -17.27 2.06
N GLY A 838 -39.75 -16.70 2.42
CA GLY A 838 -38.71 -17.37 3.18
C GLY A 838 -37.63 -18.09 2.37
N LEU A 839 -37.59 -17.91 1.05
CA LEU A 839 -36.52 -18.48 0.23
C LEU A 839 -35.16 -17.80 0.51
N GLY A 840 -34.08 -18.55 0.26
CA GLY A 840 -32.72 -17.98 0.19
C GLY A 840 -32.51 -17.18 -1.10
N LEU A 841 -31.47 -16.33 -1.14
CA LEU A 841 -31.20 -15.47 -2.30
C LEU A 841 -30.97 -16.26 -3.60
N ALA A 842 -30.17 -17.33 -3.54
CA ALA A 842 -29.88 -18.16 -4.72
C ALA A 842 -31.15 -18.81 -5.31
N GLU A 843 -32.04 -19.32 -4.46
CA GLU A 843 -33.28 -19.97 -4.89
C GLU A 843 -34.32 -18.95 -5.35
N ALA A 844 -34.45 -17.82 -4.66
CA ALA A 844 -35.33 -16.73 -5.06
C ALA A 844 -34.90 -16.17 -6.43
N LEU A 845 -33.59 -15.95 -6.64
CA LEU A 845 -33.04 -15.46 -7.91
C LEU A 845 -33.23 -16.48 -9.04
N ARG A 846 -33.02 -17.78 -8.78
CA ARG A 846 -33.28 -18.84 -9.76
C ARG A 846 -34.72 -18.81 -10.27
N ARG A 847 -35.70 -18.64 -9.36
CA ARG A 847 -37.12 -18.55 -9.73
C ARG A 847 -37.47 -17.24 -10.43
N ALA A 848 -36.79 -16.16 -10.09
CA ALA A 848 -37.06 -14.82 -10.61
C ALA A 848 -36.44 -14.54 -11.98
N ARG A 849 -35.25 -15.10 -12.28
CA ARG A 849 -34.45 -14.66 -13.43
C ARG A 849 -35.06 -14.96 -14.80
N GLY A 850 -35.78 -16.07 -14.97
CA GLY A 850 -36.24 -16.50 -16.31
C GLY A 850 -35.07 -16.56 -17.30
N ASP A 851 -35.11 -15.73 -18.34
CA ASP A 851 -34.05 -15.60 -19.35
C ASP A 851 -32.99 -14.55 -19.01
N ASP A 852 -33.14 -13.80 -17.92
CA ASP A 852 -32.15 -12.82 -17.45
C ASP A 852 -30.92 -13.51 -16.87
N VAL A 853 -29.75 -13.03 -17.27
CA VAL A 853 -28.42 -13.56 -16.91
C VAL A 853 -27.54 -12.54 -16.20
N SER A 854 -28.09 -11.36 -15.91
CA SER A 854 -27.33 -10.17 -15.49
C SER A 854 -26.96 -10.22 -14.00
N PHE A 855 -27.86 -10.77 -13.19
CA PHE A 855 -27.74 -10.83 -11.74
C PHE A 855 -27.13 -12.13 -11.24
N ILE A 856 -26.32 -12.02 -10.20
CA ILE A 856 -25.81 -13.16 -9.43
C ILE A 856 -26.08 -12.95 -7.94
N ALA A 857 -26.25 -14.06 -7.22
CA ALA A 857 -26.21 -14.06 -5.76
C ALA A 857 -24.77 -14.26 -5.30
N ILE A 858 -24.27 -13.37 -4.44
CA ILE A 858 -22.93 -13.42 -3.84
C ILE A 858 -23.07 -13.76 -2.36
N GLY A 859 -22.34 -14.75 -1.86
CA GLY A 859 -22.43 -15.21 -0.46
C GLY A 859 -23.15 -16.54 -0.29
N ALA A 860 -23.90 -16.70 0.82
CA ALA A 860 -24.54 -17.96 1.21
C ALA A 860 -25.98 -18.14 0.72
#